data_AF-A0A8C9Q510-F1
#
_entry.id   AF-A0A8C9Q510-F1
#
_cell.length_a   1.000
_cell.length_b   1.000
_cell.length_c   1.000
_cell.angle_alpha   90.00
_cell.angle_beta   90.00
_cell.angle_gamma   90.00
#
_symmetry.space_group_name_H-M   'P 1'
#
loop_
_entity.id
_entity.type
_entity.pdbx_description
1 polymer ?
#
loop_
_entity_poly.entity_id
_entity_poly.type
_entity_poly.pdbx_seq_one_letter_code
_entity_poly.pdbx_strand_id
1 'polypeptide(L)'
;FETGSVPPAYLHRLQGLEQDVLQAIDRAIEAVHNTAMRDGGKYSLEQRGVLQKLIYHRKETLSRRGPSASNVAVMTPSTSDHHLDTAAARQPNGVCRIGFERQHSLPSSEHLGTDGGLYQIPPQPRRAAPTTPPPPVKRRDREALIVSGSGGRNTMPSGGSSVSSGSSVGSTSLDTLYTGSSPSELGPSYSPTPPPVPRRGTHTTVSQAQLSPSKEPAPEPPAEETAAGTTSTPDDLEALRSLSLETTEEKAEAETVVPRTIGAELMELVRRNTGLSHELCRVAIGVIVGHIQASVPASSPVMEQVLLSLVEGKDLSSALPSGQVCHDQQRLEVIFADLARRKDDAQQRSWALYEDEGVIRCYLEELLHILTDADPEVCKKMCKRNEFESVLALVAYYQMEHRASLRLLLLKCFGAMCSLDAAIISTLVSSVLPVELARDMQTDTQDHQKLCYSALVLAMVFSMGEAVPYAHYEHLGTPFPQFLRSIVDDGLPSDTTEQLPDLCMNLLLALNLHLPAPDQNVIMAALSTHANVKIFSEKLLLLLNRGDDPVRIFKHEPQPPHSILKFLQDVFSSSATASIFYHTDMMALIDITVRHIADLSPGDKLRMEYLSLMHAVVRSTPYLQHRHRLPDLQATLRRILAEEEASPQCQMDRMIVREMCKEFPVLGEAPS
;
A
#
# COMPACT_ATOMS: atom_id res chain seq x y z
N PHE A 1 37.33 -21.27 -52.77
CA PHE A 1 36.39 -20.39 -52.06
C PHE A 1 37.16 -19.21 -51.54
N GLU A 2 36.77 -18.01 -51.96
CA GLU A 2 37.51 -16.77 -51.72
C GLU A 2 36.94 -16.03 -50.51
N THR A 3 37.83 -15.45 -49.70
CA THR A 3 37.46 -14.44 -48.71
C THR A 3 37.26 -13.10 -49.41
N GLY A 4 36.02 -12.61 -49.47
CA GLY A 4 35.71 -11.34 -50.15
C GLY A 4 36.26 -10.12 -49.40
N SER A 5 37.24 -9.44 -49.99
CA SER A 5 37.78 -8.17 -49.48
C SER A 5 36.85 -6.99 -49.82
N VAL A 6 36.41 -6.25 -48.81
CA VAL A 6 35.62 -5.01 -49.00
C VAL A 6 36.54 -3.88 -49.50
N PRO A 7 36.22 -3.16 -50.59
CA PRO A 7 37.05 -2.06 -51.08
C PRO A 7 37.17 -0.88 -50.09
N PRO A 8 38.38 -0.28 -49.91
CA PRO A 8 38.59 0.83 -48.96
C PRO A 8 37.68 2.06 -49.17
N ALA A 9 37.15 2.24 -50.38
CA ALA A 9 36.22 3.32 -50.72
C ALA A 9 34.95 3.37 -49.84
N TYR A 10 34.55 2.24 -49.24
CA TYR A 10 33.39 2.20 -48.34
C TYR A 10 33.65 2.80 -46.95
N LEU A 11 34.88 2.72 -46.44
CA LEU A 11 35.25 3.33 -45.15
C LEU A 11 35.36 4.86 -45.26
N HIS A 12 35.92 5.34 -46.39
CA HIS A 12 36.21 6.76 -46.57
C HIS A 12 34.96 7.65 -46.72
N ARG A 13 33.79 7.07 -47.03
CA ARG A 13 32.52 7.80 -47.21
C ARG A 13 31.87 8.23 -45.89
N LEU A 14 32.10 7.48 -44.79
CA LEU A 14 31.49 7.79 -43.49
C LEU A 14 32.11 9.03 -42.82
N GLN A 15 33.43 9.22 -42.97
CA GLN A 15 34.16 10.29 -42.27
C GLN A 15 33.93 11.70 -42.86
N GLY A 16 33.53 11.82 -44.13
CA GLY A 16 33.18 13.11 -44.72
C GLY A 16 31.84 13.65 -44.20
N LEU A 17 30.84 12.76 -44.11
CA LEU A 17 29.47 13.10 -43.71
C LEU A 17 29.37 13.78 -42.33
N GLU A 18 30.13 13.32 -41.33
CA GLU A 18 30.13 13.95 -40.00
C GLU A 18 30.76 15.36 -40.01
N GLN A 19 31.74 15.60 -40.88
CA GLN A 19 32.38 16.91 -40.99
C GLN A 19 31.53 17.90 -41.79
N ASP A 20 30.81 17.45 -42.82
CA ASP A 20 29.79 18.23 -43.53
C ASP A 20 28.64 18.62 -42.58
N VAL A 21 28.20 17.70 -41.70
CA VAL A 21 27.18 17.97 -40.67
C VAL A 21 27.65 19.02 -39.66
N LEU A 22 28.88 18.93 -39.14
CA LEU A 22 29.44 19.95 -38.25
C LEU A 22 29.49 21.33 -38.93
N GLN A 23 29.90 21.38 -40.20
CA GLN A 23 29.94 22.63 -40.95
C GLN A 23 28.53 23.16 -41.31
N ALA A 24 27.51 22.30 -41.39
CA ALA A 24 26.12 22.72 -41.52
C ALA A 24 25.57 23.31 -40.21
N ILE A 25 25.91 22.71 -39.05
CA ILE A 25 25.53 23.22 -37.72
C ILE A 25 26.17 24.59 -37.48
N ASP A 26 27.45 24.77 -37.80
CA ASP A 26 28.14 26.06 -37.63
C ASP A 26 27.53 27.16 -38.51
N ARG A 27 27.22 26.87 -39.78
CA ARG A 27 26.49 27.80 -40.66
C ARG A 27 25.09 28.15 -40.14
N ALA A 28 24.39 27.21 -39.49
CA ALA A 28 23.10 27.48 -38.86
C ALA A 28 23.23 28.38 -37.61
N ILE A 29 24.28 28.19 -36.80
CA ILE A 29 24.60 29.05 -35.65
C ILE A 29 24.93 30.47 -36.13
N GLU A 30 25.75 30.61 -37.17
CA GLU A 30 26.05 31.90 -37.81
C GLU A 30 24.81 32.58 -38.39
N ALA A 31 23.88 31.84 -39.03
CA ALA A 31 22.64 32.39 -39.56
C ALA A 31 21.75 32.99 -38.46
N VAL A 32 21.64 32.34 -37.29
CA VAL A 32 20.93 32.88 -36.12
C VAL A 32 21.64 34.13 -35.56
N HIS A 33 22.99 34.11 -35.48
CA HIS A 33 23.79 35.27 -35.07
C HIS A 33 23.57 36.48 -36.00
N ASN A 34 23.68 36.26 -37.31
CA ASN A 34 23.51 37.31 -38.33
C ASN A 34 22.08 37.87 -38.37
N THR A 35 21.07 37.06 -38.05
CA THR A 35 19.68 37.52 -37.90
C THR A 35 19.55 38.43 -36.68
N ALA A 36 19.98 37.99 -35.50
CA ALA A 36 19.93 38.79 -34.28
C ALA A 36 20.77 40.09 -34.36
N MET A 37 21.87 40.10 -35.13
CA MET A 37 22.66 41.30 -35.42
C MET A 37 21.91 42.33 -36.28
N ARG A 38 21.05 41.88 -37.22
CA ARG A 38 20.15 42.78 -37.96
C ARG A 38 19.03 43.31 -37.07
N ASP A 39 18.55 42.51 -36.13
CA ASP A 39 17.49 42.85 -35.17
C ASP A 39 18.01 43.63 -33.94
N GLY A 40 19.09 44.41 -34.10
CA GLY A 40 19.63 45.28 -33.04
C GLY A 40 20.52 44.59 -32.00
N GLY A 41 21.10 43.43 -32.33
CA GLY A 41 22.09 42.72 -31.52
C GLY A 41 21.53 41.96 -30.32
N LYS A 42 20.23 41.64 -30.30
CA LYS A 42 19.54 41.00 -29.16
C LYS A 42 18.76 39.76 -29.58
N TYR A 43 19.18 38.60 -29.07
CA TYR A 43 18.48 37.33 -29.32
C TYR A 43 17.07 37.31 -28.73
N SER A 44 16.08 37.00 -29.57
CA SER A 44 14.71 36.66 -29.15
C SER A 44 14.69 35.38 -28.30
N LEU A 45 13.59 35.12 -27.58
CA LEU A 45 13.47 33.92 -26.74
C LEU A 45 13.59 32.64 -27.56
N GLU A 46 12.96 32.61 -28.74
CA GLU A 46 13.01 31.49 -29.69
C GLU A 46 14.41 31.32 -30.29
N GLN A 47 15.06 32.41 -30.70
CA GLN A 47 16.44 32.38 -31.21
C GLN A 47 17.40 31.79 -30.16
N ARG A 48 17.23 32.12 -28.87
CA ARG A 48 18.02 31.51 -27.77
C ARG A 48 17.77 30.00 -27.66
N GLY A 49 16.51 29.57 -27.71
CA GLY A 49 16.14 28.15 -27.66
C GLY A 49 16.69 27.35 -28.85
N VAL A 50 16.66 27.92 -30.06
CA VAL A 50 17.27 27.33 -31.26
C VAL A 50 18.79 27.28 -31.14
N LEU A 51 19.43 28.37 -30.71
CA LEU A 51 20.89 28.44 -30.53
C LEU A 51 21.36 27.41 -29.48
N GLN A 52 20.62 27.24 -28.38
CA GLN A 52 20.92 26.26 -27.34
C GLN A 52 20.83 24.82 -27.87
N LYS A 53 19.80 24.51 -28.68
CA LYS A 53 19.68 23.20 -29.36
C LYS A 53 20.82 22.95 -30.36
N LEU A 54 21.18 23.95 -31.17
CA LEU A 54 22.29 23.84 -32.13
C LEU A 54 23.65 23.65 -31.43
N ILE A 55 23.92 24.41 -30.36
CA ILE A 55 25.16 24.28 -29.57
C ILE A 55 25.22 22.91 -28.87
N TYR A 56 24.09 22.40 -28.36
CA TYR A 56 24.02 21.05 -27.79
C TYR A 56 24.32 19.98 -28.83
N HIS A 57 23.68 20.03 -30.00
CA HIS A 57 23.90 19.06 -31.08
C HIS A 57 25.32 19.14 -31.67
N ARG A 58 25.92 20.34 -31.74
CA ARG A 58 27.35 20.54 -32.04
C ARG A 58 28.25 19.84 -31.03
N LYS A 59 27.95 19.97 -29.74
CA LYS A 59 28.72 19.33 -28.66
C LYS A 59 28.58 17.81 -28.70
N GLU A 60 27.39 17.31 -29.01
CA GLU A 60 27.12 15.88 -29.20
C GLU A 60 27.91 15.29 -30.39
N THR A 61 27.82 15.92 -31.57
CA THR A 61 28.55 15.49 -32.78
C THR A 61 30.07 15.57 -32.60
N LEU A 62 30.59 16.58 -31.90
CA LEU A 62 32.00 16.63 -31.50
C LEU A 62 32.38 15.54 -30.47
N SER A 63 31.47 15.16 -29.56
CA SER A 63 31.75 14.15 -28.52
C SER A 63 31.72 12.71 -29.04
N ARG A 64 30.99 12.45 -30.14
CA ARG A 64 31.06 11.17 -30.88
C ARG A 64 32.44 10.94 -31.52
N ARG A 65 33.15 12.03 -31.85
CA ARG A 65 34.53 12.04 -32.38
C ARG A 65 35.57 11.92 -31.27
N GLY A 66 35.68 10.74 -30.66
CA GLY A 66 36.67 10.44 -29.62
C GLY A 66 38.14 10.63 -30.07
N PRO A 67 39.09 10.74 -29.13
CA PRO A 67 40.49 11.09 -29.44
C PRO A 67 41.22 9.94 -30.13
N SER A 68 41.44 10.04 -31.44
CA SER A 68 42.34 9.16 -32.19
C SER A 68 43.79 9.37 -31.74
N ALA A 69 44.48 8.29 -31.38
CA ALA A 69 45.86 8.36 -30.91
C ALA A 69 46.85 8.75 -32.02
N SER A 70 47.88 9.51 -31.65
CA SER A 70 49.01 9.85 -32.50
C SER A 70 49.97 8.66 -32.68
N ASN A 71 50.41 8.40 -33.92
CA ASN A 71 51.81 8.21 -34.34
C ASN A 71 51.99 7.25 -35.52
N VAL A 72 52.48 7.77 -36.65
CA VAL A 72 53.63 7.19 -37.39
C VAL A 72 54.42 8.37 -37.96
N ALA A 73 55.76 8.35 -37.87
CA ALA A 73 56.63 9.35 -38.47
C ALA A 73 57.59 8.70 -39.47
N VAL A 74 57.47 9.02 -40.77
CA VAL A 74 58.42 8.62 -41.81
C VAL A 74 58.63 9.76 -42.83
N MET A 75 59.77 10.42 -42.70
CA MET A 75 60.56 11.15 -43.71
C MET A 75 60.00 12.33 -44.55
N THR A 76 60.96 13.17 -44.92
CA THR A 76 61.00 14.40 -45.73
C THR A 76 61.13 14.10 -47.25
N PRO A 77 61.20 15.05 -48.22
CA PRO A 77 61.53 16.48 -48.07
C PRO A 77 60.87 17.56 -48.99
N SER A 78 61.05 18.83 -48.57
CA SER A 78 61.37 20.06 -49.35
C SER A 78 60.57 20.46 -50.61
N THR A 79 60.02 21.69 -50.63
CA THR A 79 60.61 22.85 -51.38
C THR A 79 59.87 24.19 -51.20
N SER A 80 60.62 25.31 -51.33
CA SER A 80 60.24 26.70 -51.68
C SER A 80 59.12 27.47 -50.94
N ASP A 81 59.53 28.49 -50.16
CA ASP A 81 59.48 29.94 -50.50
C ASP A 81 58.22 30.54 -51.20
N HIS A 82 57.70 31.76 -50.90
CA HIS A 82 58.35 33.04 -50.55
C HIS A 82 57.37 34.13 -49.97
N HIS A 83 57.93 35.22 -49.39
CA HIS A 83 57.37 36.59 -49.14
C HIS A 83 56.09 36.75 -48.27
N LEU A 84 56.10 37.49 -47.15
CA LEU A 84 56.28 38.96 -46.95
C LEU A 84 55.14 39.80 -47.60
N ASP A 85 54.56 40.81 -46.94
CA ASP A 85 55.28 41.90 -46.25
C ASP A 85 54.53 42.54 -45.04
N THR A 86 55.12 43.54 -44.38
CA THR A 86 54.57 44.27 -43.22
C THR A 86 55.01 45.74 -43.20
N ALA A 87 54.05 46.69 -43.22
CA ALA A 87 54.34 48.12 -43.01
C ALA A 87 53.21 48.86 -42.27
N ALA A 88 53.58 49.65 -41.26
CA ALA A 88 52.65 50.30 -40.32
C ALA A 88 52.40 51.79 -40.62
N ALA A 89 51.32 52.35 -40.06
CA ALA A 89 51.19 53.79 -39.83
C ALA A 89 50.31 54.13 -38.61
N ARG A 90 50.89 54.90 -37.66
CA ARG A 90 50.31 55.89 -36.71
C ARG A 90 48.91 55.61 -36.08
N GLN A 91 48.74 55.49 -34.76
CA GLN A 91 48.86 56.53 -33.69
C GLN A 91 47.97 57.79 -33.91
N PRO A 92 47.39 58.46 -32.88
CA PRO A 92 47.47 58.19 -31.42
C PRO A 92 46.16 58.34 -30.58
N ASN A 93 46.25 58.01 -29.27
CA ASN A 93 45.49 58.55 -28.10
C ASN A 93 43.94 58.48 -28.04
N GLY A 94 43.29 58.38 -26.87
CA GLY A 94 43.77 58.22 -25.48
C GLY A 94 42.92 59.01 -24.47
N VAL A 95 43.11 58.80 -23.14
CA VAL A 95 42.59 59.60 -21.99
C VAL A 95 41.05 59.46 -21.76
N CYS A 96 40.46 59.26 -20.57
CA CYS A 96 40.85 58.99 -19.16
C CYS A 96 39.55 58.59 -18.36
N ARG A 97 39.47 58.14 -17.09
CA ARG A 97 40.37 57.67 -16.01
C ARG A 97 39.47 56.98 -14.92
N ILE A 98 40.08 56.46 -13.83
CA ILE A 98 39.46 56.02 -12.55
C ILE A 98 38.75 54.65 -12.64
N GLY A 99 39.02 53.67 -11.75
CA GLY A 99 39.99 53.65 -10.64
C GLY A 99 40.34 52.23 -10.18
N PHE A 100 41.54 52.07 -9.61
CA PHE A 100 42.06 50.87 -8.95
C PHE A 100 41.55 50.84 -7.48
N GLU A 101 41.82 49.89 -6.58
CA GLU A 101 42.95 48.94 -6.49
C GLU A 101 42.70 47.85 -5.42
N ARG A 102 43.12 46.60 -5.66
CA ARG A 102 44.16 45.90 -4.88
C ARG A 102 44.38 44.44 -5.32
N GLN A 103 45.64 44.02 -5.25
CA GLN A 103 46.10 42.66 -5.55
C GLN A 103 46.59 41.96 -4.28
N HIS A 104 46.91 40.67 -4.45
CA HIS A 104 47.58 39.80 -3.48
C HIS A 104 48.90 40.38 -2.93
N SER A 105 49.30 39.92 -1.74
CA SER A 105 50.71 39.77 -1.37
C SER A 105 50.87 38.57 -0.44
N LEU A 106 51.92 37.77 -0.69
CA LEU A 106 52.41 36.71 0.18
C LEU A 106 53.46 37.29 1.16
N PRO A 107 53.84 36.55 2.21
CA PRO A 107 55.16 36.68 2.85
C PRO A 107 56.17 35.62 2.34
N SER A 108 57.45 35.99 2.27
CA SER A 108 58.62 35.08 2.15
C SER A 108 59.11 34.68 3.57
N SER A 109 60.27 34.05 3.89
CA SER A 109 61.60 33.82 3.27
C SER A 109 62.29 32.67 4.07
N GLU A 110 63.34 31.94 3.65
CA GLU A 110 63.97 31.62 2.35
C GLU A 110 65.15 30.63 2.56
N HIS A 111 65.47 29.79 1.56
CA HIS A 111 66.76 29.04 1.40
C HIS A 111 67.15 28.04 2.53
N LEU A 112 68.05 27.06 2.36
CA LEU A 112 68.90 26.62 1.23
C LEU A 112 69.04 25.07 1.27
N GLY A 113 69.12 24.38 0.12
CA GLY A 113 69.42 22.92 0.11
C GLY A 113 69.15 22.16 -1.20
N THR A 114 70.02 22.31 -2.20
CA THR A 114 70.10 21.42 -3.39
C THR A 114 70.84 20.11 -3.03
N ASP A 115 70.73 18.98 -3.74
CA ASP A 115 70.38 18.76 -5.16
C ASP A 115 69.79 17.34 -5.41
N GLY A 116 69.14 17.14 -6.58
CA GLY A 116 68.98 15.83 -7.24
C GLY A 116 67.81 14.92 -6.81
N GLY A 117 66.75 14.81 -7.63
CA GLY A 117 65.79 13.69 -7.57
C GLY A 117 64.41 13.97 -8.20
N LEU A 118 64.02 13.21 -9.23
CA LEU A 118 62.71 13.33 -9.88
C LEU A 118 61.63 12.53 -9.14
N TYR A 119 60.53 13.19 -8.76
CA TYR A 119 59.30 12.50 -8.35
C TYR A 119 58.42 12.18 -9.58
N GLN A 120 57.93 10.93 -9.65
CA GLN A 120 57.06 10.44 -10.70
C GLN A 120 55.86 9.73 -10.07
N ILE A 121 54.63 10.14 -10.42
CA ILE A 121 53.39 9.67 -9.78
C ILE A 121 52.84 8.44 -10.54
N PRO A 122 52.43 7.33 -9.87
CA PRO A 122 52.07 6.08 -10.56
C PRO A 122 50.66 6.05 -11.19
N PRO A 123 50.41 5.22 -12.23
CA PRO A 123 49.11 5.04 -12.86
C PRO A 123 48.22 3.97 -12.17
N GLN A 124 46.90 4.03 -12.40
CA GLN A 124 45.91 3.07 -11.88
C GLN A 124 45.74 1.80 -12.76
N PRO A 125 45.51 0.61 -12.16
CA PRO A 125 45.23 -0.64 -12.90
C PRO A 125 43.73 -0.84 -13.24
N ARG A 126 43.44 -1.78 -14.16
CA ARG A 126 42.07 -2.15 -14.61
C ARG A 126 41.53 -3.43 -13.93
N ARG A 127 40.22 -3.65 -14.05
CA ARG A 127 39.44 -4.79 -13.50
C ARG A 127 39.95 -6.19 -13.92
N ALA A 128 39.67 -7.17 -13.06
CA ALA A 128 39.56 -8.60 -13.38
C ALA A 128 38.13 -9.12 -13.06
N ALA A 129 37.83 -10.37 -13.43
CA ALA A 129 36.50 -10.99 -13.36
C ALA A 129 36.21 -11.71 -12.01
N PRO A 130 34.92 -11.93 -11.63
CA PRO A 130 34.55 -12.58 -10.37
C PRO A 130 34.70 -14.12 -10.40
N THR A 131 34.99 -14.71 -9.24
CA THR A 131 35.14 -16.16 -9.02
C THR A 131 33.91 -16.80 -8.36
N THR A 132 33.88 -18.13 -8.37
CA THR A 132 32.75 -19.01 -8.00
C THR A 132 32.46 -19.12 -6.48
N PRO A 133 31.23 -19.47 -6.09
CA PRO A 133 30.81 -19.58 -4.69
C PRO A 133 31.28 -20.89 -4.00
N PRO A 134 31.31 -20.92 -2.64
CA PRO A 134 31.60 -22.12 -1.86
C PRO A 134 30.38 -23.07 -1.70
N PRO A 135 30.60 -24.37 -1.40
CA PRO A 135 29.55 -25.39 -1.32
C PRO A 135 28.84 -25.50 0.06
N PRO A 136 27.66 -26.14 0.14
CA PRO A 136 26.85 -26.22 1.36
C PRO A 136 27.30 -27.30 2.37
N VAL A 137 27.08 -27.03 3.67
CA VAL A 137 27.31 -27.98 4.77
C VAL A 137 26.08 -28.87 4.98
N LYS A 138 26.29 -30.15 5.28
CA LYS A 138 25.23 -31.19 5.35
C LYS A 138 24.66 -31.38 6.77
N ARG A 139 23.40 -31.86 6.83
CA ARG A 139 22.75 -32.41 8.02
C ARG A 139 23.59 -33.50 8.73
N ARG A 140 23.38 -33.63 10.04
CA ARG A 140 23.40 -34.92 10.76
C ARG A 140 22.26 -34.95 11.78
N ASP A 141 21.69 -36.13 11.98
CA ASP A 141 20.49 -36.36 12.80
C ASP A 141 20.74 -37.45 13.87
N ARG A 142 19.89 -37.42 14.91
CA ARG A 142 19.51 -38.48 15.88
C ARG A 142 20.48 -38.96 17.01
N GLU A 143 20.02 -38.63 18.23
CA GLU A 143 19.67 -39.56 19.35
C GLU A 143 20.72 -40.11 20.36
N ALA A 144 20.16 -40.52 21.52
CA ALA A 144 20.78 -41.03 22.76
C ALA A 144 21.57 -39.99 23.60
N LEU A 145 21.49 -39.95 24.94
CA LEU A 145 20.91 -40.89 25.93
C LEU A 145 20.39 -40.15 27.19
N ILE A 146 19.72 -40.87 28.09
CA ILE A 146 19.09 -40.41 29.35
C ILE A 146 20.04 -40.69 30.55
N VAL A 147 20.06 -39.85 31.60
CA VAL A 147 20.13 -40.24 33.04
C VAL A 147 20.13 -39.01 34.00
N SER A 148 19.70 -39.24 35.25
CA SER A 148 19.33 -38.26 36.29
C SER A 148 20.47 -37.79 37.23
N GLY A 149 20.23 -36.68 37.96
CA GLY A 149 20.95 -36.26 39.18
C GLY A 149 20.83 -34.73 39.39
N SER A 150 20.13 -34.14 40.38
CA SER A 150 19.82 -34.44 41.80
C SER A 150 20.90 -34.01 42.81
N GLY A 151 20.63 -32.90 43.51
CA GLY A 151 21.40 -32.37 44.66
C GLY A 151 22.37 -31.23 44.31
N GLY A 152 22.63 -30.24 45.18
CA GLY A 152 21.94 -29.90 46.44
C GLY A 152 22.86 -29.28 47.53
N ARG A 153 22.34 -28.24 48.21
CA ARG A 153 22.84 -27.54 49.43
C ARG A 153 23.86 -26.38 49.26
N ASN A 154 23.40 -25.20 49.69
CA ASN A 154 23.99 -24.27 50.68
C ASN A 154 25.48 -23.89 50.56
N THR A 155 25.84 -22.60 50.50
CA THR A 155 25.94 -21.73 51.70
C THR A 155 25.69 -20.22 51.48
N MET A 156 25.46 -19.51 52.60
CA MET A 156 25.35 -18.04 52.77
C MET A 156 26.51 -17.55 53.68
N PRO A 157 26.63 -16.24 54.03
CA PRO A 157 26.36 -14.98 53.31
C PRO A 157 27.54 -13.96 53.42
N SER A 158 27.44 -12.82 52.71
CA SER A 158 28.06 -11.51 53.07
C SER A 158 27.45 -10.39 52.21
N GLY A 159 27.34 -9.13 52.64
CA GLY A 159 27.60 -8.59 53.99
C GLY A 159 27.78 -7.06 53.98
N GLY A 160 26.81 -6.30 54.52
CA GLY A 160 26.81 -4.83 54.56
C GLY A 160 26.44 -4.17 53.22
N SER A 161 25.95 -2.93 53.18
CA SER A 161 25.81 -1.92 54.25
C SER A 161 24.59 -1.01 54.02
N SER A 162 24.15 -0.32 55.08
CA SER A 162 23.01 0.61 55.07
C SER A 162 23.45 2.06 55.25
N VAL A 163 22.87 2.99 54.47
CA VAL A 163 22.80 4.41 54.87
C VAL A 163 21.47 4.99 54.43
N SER A 164 20.76 5.62 55.36
CA SER A 164 19.52 6.37 55.11
C SER A 164 19.81 7.86 55.19
N SER A 165 19.18 8.65 54.32
CA SER A 165 19.03 10.11 54.45
C SER A 165 17.68 10.49 53.85
N GLY A 166 16.98 11.47 54.43
CA GLY A 166 15.70 11.93 53.91
C GLY A 166 15.21 13.24 54.54
N SER A 167 14.35 13.92 53.80
CA SER A 167 13.55 15.12 54.12
C SER A 167 12.70 15.40 52.87
N SER A 168 11.39 15.74 52.88
CA SER A 168 10.69 16.87 53.52
C SER A 168 11.34 18.22 53.17
N VAL A 169 10.64 19.29 52.75
CA VAL A 169 9.21 19.65 52.64
C VAL A 169 9.01 20.31 51.26
N GLY A 170 7.86 20.67 50.69
CA GLY A 170 6.52 20.99 51.19
C GLY A 170 5.68 21.57 50.02
N SER A 171 4.50 22.13 50.27
CA SER A 171 3.54 22.51 49.21
C SER A 171 3.21 24.02 49.20
N THR A 172 2.98 24.57 48.00
CA THR A 172 2.28 25.85 47.78
C THR A 172 1.41 25.80 46.53
N SER A 173 0.09 25.83 46.69
CA SER A 173 -0.87 26.13 45.61
C SER A 173 -0.84 27.61 45.24
N LEU A 174 -1.30 27.95 44.03
CA LEU A 174 -1.81 29.29 43.72
C LEU A 174 -3.06 29.17 42.84
N ASP A 175 -4.21 29.52 43.40
CA ASP A 175 -5.44 29.79 42.64
C ASP A 175 -5.33 31.13 41.91
N THR A 176 -6.06 31.27 40.80
CA THR A 176 -6.55 32.57 40.33
C THR A 176 -7.90 32.36 39.65
N LEU A 177 -8.93 33.05 40.15
CA LEU A 177 -10.33 32.93 39.71
C LEU A 177 -10.73 34.11 38.82
N TYR A 178 -11.88 33.96 38.15
CA TYR A 178 -12.57 34.94 37.29
C TYR A 178 -11.85 35.26 35.95
N THR A 179 -12.56 35.48 34.84
CA THR A 179 -13.98 35.83 34.66
C THR A 179 -14.71 34.90 33.69
N GLY A 180 -16.03 34.76 33.82
CA GLY A 180 -16.88 34.07 32.84
C GLY A 180 -17.55 35.04 31.87
N SER A 181 -17.88 34.58 30.66
CA SER A 181 -18.79 35.29 29.73
C SER A 181 -19.40 34.34 28.69
N SER A 182 -20.70 34.48 28.49
CA SER A 182 -21.54 33.90 27.43
C SER A 182 -22.93 34.58 27.52
N PRO A 183 -23.78 34.57 26.48
CA PRO A 183 -23.59 34.03 25.13
C PRO A 183 -23.68 35.10 24.03
N SER A 184 -23.53 34.71 22.76
CA SER A 184 -24.22 35.33 21.61
C SER A 184 -24.23 34.37 20.42
N GLU A 185 -25.38 34.26 19.74
CA GLU A 185 -25.58 33.42 18.56
C GLU A 185 -25.21 34.19 17.27
N LEU A 186 -24.64 33.52 16.26
CA LEU A 186 -24.73 33.96 14.86
C LEU A 186 -24.44 32.82 13.86
N GLY A 187 -25.47 32.42 13.10
CA GLY A 187 -25.34 31.91 11.72
C GLY A 187 -24.80 30.49 11.48
N PRO A 188 -25.50 29.63 10.70
CA PRO A 188 -24.93 28.39 10.20
C PRO A 188 -24.01 28.65 8.99
N SER A 189 -22.85 27.99 8.96
CA SER A 189 -21.98 27.92 7.78
C SER A 189 -21.74 26.46 7.39
N TYR A 190 -21.70 26.20 6.09
CA TYR A 190 -21.78 24.84 5.53
C TYR A 190 -20.40 24.15 5.52
N SER A 191 -20.34 22.94 6.06
CA SER A 191 -19.22 22.01 5.84
C SER A 191 -19.58 20.97 4.75
N PRO A 192 -18.68 20.64 3.82
CA PRO A 192 -18.97 19.70 2.73
C PRO A 192 -18.89 18.24 3.24
N THR A 193 -20.05 17.59 3.36
CA THR A 193 -20.13 16.18 3.74
C THR A 193 -19.86 15.27 2.53
N PRO A 194 -19.02 14.22 2.63
CA PRO A 194 -18.88 13.23 1.56
C PRO A 194 -20.17 12.39 1.40
N PRO A 195 -20.43 11.84 0.19
CA PRO A 195 -21.69 11.15 -0.10
C PRO A 195 -21.78 9.76 0.58
N PRO A 196 -22.97 9.35 1.05
CA PRO A 196 -23.15 8.05 1.71
C PRO A 196 -23.23 6.90 0.70
N VAL A 197 -22.51 5.81 0.98
CA VAL A 197 -22.60 4.55 0.22
C VAL A 197 -23.89 3.80 0.64
N PRO A 198 -24.70 3.25 -0.28
CA PRO A 198 -25.98 2.64 0.07
C PRO A 198 -25.83 1.40 0.98
N ARG A 199 -26.47 1.43 2.15
CA ARG A 199 -26.70 0.23 2.98
C ARG A 199 -28.17 -0.22 2.87
N ARG A 200 -28.35 -1.54 2.77
CA ARG A 200 -29.62 -2.22 2.48
C ARG A 200 -30.52 -2.28 3.73
N GLY A 201 -31.46 -1.35 3.85
CA GLY A 201 -32.40 -1.30 5.00
C GLY A 201 -33.59 -2.24 4.84
N THR A 202 -33.77 -3.18 5.79
CA THR A 202 -34.91 -4.11 5.82
C THR A 202 -35.98 -3.66 6.83
N HIS A 203 -36.76 -2.65 6.45
CA HIS A 203 -37.98 -2.28 7.19
C HIS A 203 -39.13 -1.97 6.22
N THR A 204 -40.24 -2.69 6.37
CA THR A 204 -41.49 -2.38 5.68
C THR A 204 -42.63 -2.51 6.68
N THR A 205 -43.19 -1.37 7.09
CA THR A 205 -44.31 -1.27 8.03
C THR A 205 -45.62 -1.57 7.30
N VAL A 206 -46.13 -2.79 7.45
CA VAL A 206 -47.46 -3.17 6.96
C VAL A 206 -48.52 -2.77 7.98
N SER A 207 -49.42 -1.86 7.59
CA SER A 207 -50.61 -1.51 8.38
C SER A 207 -51.75 -2.52 8.16
N GLN A 208 -52.64 -2.64 9.14
CA GLN A 208 -53.65 -3.69 9.22
C GLN A 208 -54.80 -3.51 8.21
N ALA A 209 -55.30 -4.64 7.68
CA ALA A 209 -56.63 -4.78 7.06
C ALA A 209 -57.27 -6.12 7.50
N GLN A 210 -58.60 -6.22 7.43
CA GLN A 210 -59.41 -7.11 8.30
C GLN A 210 -59.57 -8.57 7.85
N LEU A 211 -60.14 -9.40 8.75
CA LEU A 211 -60.28 -10.87 8.67
C LEU A 211 -61.51 -11.36 7.87
N SER A 212 -61.49 -12.63 7.41
CA SER A 212 -62.46 -13.73 7.72
C SER A 212 -62.27 -14.96 6.74
N PRO A 213 -62.93 -16.15 6.88
CA PRO A 213 -62.25 -17.28 7.56
C PRO A 213 -62.44 -18.74 7.00
N SER A 214 -61.49 -19.64 7.33
CA SER A 214 -61.59 -21.13 7.46
C SER A 214 -61.92 -22.00 6.21
N LYS A 215 -61.35 -23.20 5.96
CA LYS A 215 -61.34 -24.43 6.81
C LYS A 215 -60.46 -25.59 6.19
N GLU A 216 -60.07 -26.58 7.02
CA GLU A 216 -59.32 -27.85 6.74
C GLU A 216 -60.23 -29.13 6.65
N PRO A 217 -59.75 -30.39 6.44
CA PRO A 217 -58.58 -30.96 5.71
C PRO A 217 -58.95 -32.17 4.76
N ALA A 218 -57.97 -33.02 4.36
CA ALA A 218 -58.08 -34.18 3.41
C ALA A 218 -58.52 -35.54 4.04
N PRO A 219 -58.70 -36.68 3.28
CA PRO A 219 -57.59 -37.58 2.87
C PRO A 219 -57.76 -38.42 1.55
N GLU A 220 -56.90 -39.45 1.36
CA GLU A 220 -56.73 -40.47 0.27
C GLU A 220 -57.83 -41.60 0.26
N PRO A 221 -57.73 -42.79 -0.41
CA PRO A 221 -56.82 -43.41 -1.43
C PRO A 221 -57.63 -43.99 -2.66
N PRO A 222 -57.35 -45.11 -3.41
CA PRO A 222 -56.21 -46.05 -3.56
C PRO A 222 -55.81 -46.35 -5.06
N ALA A 223 -55.44 -47.60 -5.43
CA ALA A 223 -54.94 -48.06 -6.75
C ALA A 223 -55.32 -49.54 -7.08
N GLU A 224 -55.09 -50.03 -8.31
CA GLU A 224 -54.53 -51.38 -8.65
C GLU A 224 -54.27 -51.62 -10.16
N GLU A 225 -53.58 -52.73 -10.51
CA GLU A 225 -53.09 -53.10 -11.86
C GLU A 225 -53.97 -54.16 -12.59
N THR A 226 -53.88 -54.30 -13.92
CA THR A 226 -53.33 -55.53 -14.60
C THR A 226 -53.50 -55.62 -16.14
N ALA A 227 -52.37 -55.93 -16.80
CA ALA A 227 -52.11 -56.82 -17.95
C ALA A 227 -53.09 -57.11 -19.12
N ALA A 228 -52.47 -57.18 -20.32
CA ALA A 228 -52.84 -57.92 -21.56
C ALA A 228 -54.08 -57.50 -22.39
N GLY A 229 -54.09 -57.58 -23.73
CA GLY A 229 -52.99 -57.86 -24.69
C GLY A 229 -53.44 -58.74 -25.88
N THR A 230 -53.39 -58.23 -27.12
CA THR A 230 -53.61 -59.03 -28.36
C THR A 230 -52.95 -58.37 -29.59
N THR A 231 -52.57 -59.17 -30.59
CA THR A 231 -51.77 -58.81 -31.77
C THR A 231 -52.52 -58.96 -33.09
N SER A 232 -52.28 -58.07 -34.08
CA SER A 232 -52.27 -58.43 -35.52
C SER A 232 -51.72 -57.33 -36.43
N THR A 233 -50.76 -57.68 -37.28
CA THR A 233 -50.39 -57.02 -38.55
C THR A 233 -50.94 -57.91 -39.71
N PRO A 234 -50.66 -57.73 -41.03
CA PRO A 234 -49.80 -56.74 -41.70
C PRO A 234 -50.29 -56.15 -43.07
N ASP A 235 -49.44 -55.29 -43.64
CA ASP A 235 -49.08 -55.02 -45.06
C ASP A 235 -50.08 -54.59 -46.18
N ASP A 236 -49.63 -53.53 -46.86
CA ASP A 236 -49.52 -53.26 -48.31
C ASP A 236 -50.73 -53.20 -49.26
N LEU A 237 -50.89 -52.00 -49.86
CA LEU A 237 -51.22 -51.85 -51.30
C LEU A 237 -50.83 -50.45 -51.85
N GLU A 238 -49.66 -50.33 -52.48
CA GLU A 238 -49.32 -49.18 -53.34
C GLU A 238 -50.09 -49.24 -54.68
N ALA A 239 -50.62 -48.10 -55.17
CA ALA A 239 -50.79 -47.82 -56.61
C ALA A 239 -51.18 -46.35 -56.95
N LEU A 240 -50.20 -45.45 -56.98
CA LEU A 240 -50.05 -44.33 -57.95
C LEU A 240 -51.30 -43.60 -58.52
N ARG A 241 -51.56 -42.35 -58.04
CA ARG A 241 -51.94 -41.10 -58.78
C ARG A 241 -52.63 -40.09 -57.83
N SER A 242 -52.33 -38.79 -57.81
CA SER A 242 -51.49 -37.93 -58.68
C SER A 242 -50.85 -36.76 -57.90
N LEU A 243 -49.73 -36.26 -58.43
CA LEU A 243 -48.99 -35.02 -58.11
C LEU A 243 -49.73 -33.87 -57.38
N SER A 244 -49.18 -33.44 -56.25
CA SER A 244 -49.09 -32.01 -55.84
C SER A 244 -47.96 -31.81 -54.82
N LEU A 245 -47.51 -30.56 -54.65
CA LEU A 245 -46.39 -30.18 -53.79
C LEU A 245 -46.72 -30.38 -52.30
N GLU A 246 -45.89 -31.18 -51.61
CA GLU A 246 -45.61 -30.99 -50.18
C GLU A 246 -44.10 -31.14 -49.97
N THR A 247 -43.47 -30.11 -49.40
CA THR A 247 -42.10 -30.20 -48.85
C THR A 247 -42.22 -30.56 -47.38
N THR A 248 -41.82 -31.77 -47.01
CA THR A 248 -41.88 -32.26 -45.63
C THR A 248 -40.99 -31.42 -44.72
N GLU A 249 -41.59 -30.70 -43.77
CA GLU A 249 -40.83 -30.06 -42.70
C GLU A 249 -40.39 -31.13 -41.69
N GLU A 250 -39.10 -31.45 -41.65
CA GLU A 250 -38.53 -32.23 -40.54
C GLU A 250 -38.62 -31.40 -39.25
N LYS A 251 -39.64 -31.66 -38.43
CA LYS A 251 -39.82 -31.03 -37.12
C LYS A 251 -38.80 -31.55 -36.11
N ALA A 252 -37.54 -31.16 -36.29
CA ALA A 252 -36.50 -31.32 -35.28
C ALA A 252 -36.80 -30.39 -34.10
N GLU A 253 -37.24 -30.98 -32.96
CA GLU A 253 -37.39 -30.25 -31.71
C GLU A 253 -36.00 -29.94 -31.11
N ALA A 254 -35.41 -28.84 -31.58
CA ALA A 254 -34.15 -28.34 -31.08
C ALA A 254 -34.33 -27.73 -29.68
N GLU A 255 -34.06 -28.52 -28.64
CA GLU A 255 -33.90 -28.00 -27.27
C GLU A 255 -32.83 -26.91 -27.26
N THR A 256 -33.20 -25.70 -26.86
CA THR A 256 -32.31 -24.53 -26.87
C THR A 256 -31.34 -24.55 -25.70
N VAL A 257 -30.31 -25.40 -25.80
CA VAL A 257 -29.26 -25.52 -24.77
C VAL A 257 -28.43 -24.23 -24.71
N VAL A 258 -28.63 -23.45 -23.65
CA VAL A 258 -27.82 -22.24 -23.38
C VAL A 258 -26.41 -22.66 -22.95
N PRO A 259 -25.32 -22.10 -23.54
CA PRO A 259 -23.96 -22.37 -23.08
C PRO A 259 -23.77 -21.92 -21.62
N ARG A 260 -23.24 -22.80 -20.75
CA ARG A 260 -23.01 -22.48 -19.33
C ARG A 260 -22.01 -21.33 -19.12
N THR A 261 -21.18 -21.06 -20.12
CA THR A 261 -20.18 -19.99 -20.19
C THR A 261 -20.74 -18.63 -20.62
N ILE A 262 -22.01 -18.55 -21.06
CA ILE A 262 -22.58 -17.34 -21.66
C ILE A 262 -22.51 -16.11 -20.74
N GLY A 263 -22.64 -16.29 -19.42
CA GLY A 263 -22.48 -15.20 -18.46
C GLY A 263 -21.07 -14.60 -18.45
N ALA A 264 -20.04 -15.44 -18.48
CA ALA A 264 -18.64 -15.01 -18.54
C ALA A 264 -18.30 -14.35 -19.89
N GLU A 265 -18.81 -14.90 -20.99
CA GLU A 265 -18.64 -14.33 -22.33
C GLU A 265 -19.30 -12.94 -22.47
N LEU A 266 -20.54 -12.78 -21.97
CA LEU A 266 -21.22 -11.49 -21.95
C LEU A 266 -20.52 -10.47 -21.04
N MET A 267 -20.00 -10.90 -19.89
CA MET A 267 -19.24 -10.04 -18.97
C MET A 267 -17.96 -9.52 -19.63
N GLU A 268 -17.17 -10.38 -20.26
CA GLU A 268 -15.96 -10.01 -21.01
C GLU A 268 -16.30 -9.06 -22.18
N LEU A 269 -17.33 -9.38 -22.99
CA LEU A 269 -17.74 -8.55 -24.13
C LEU A 269 -18.25 -7.17 -23.71
N VAL A 270 -19.10 -7.08 -22.69
CA VAL A 270 -19.59 -5.79 -22.18
C VAL A 270 -18.43 -4.99 -21.59
N ARG A 271 -17.59 -5.61 -20.74
CA ARG A 271 -16.46 -4.92 -20.11
C ARG A 271 -15.49 -4.36 -21.14
N ARG A 272 -15.02 -5.20 -22.08
CA ARG A 272 -14.07 -4.82 -23.13
C ARG A 272 -14.58 -3.71 -24.06
N ASN A 273 -15.90 -3.66 -24.30
CA ASN A 273 -16.49 -2.69 -25.22
C ASN A 273 -17.04 -1.41 -24.53
N THR A 274 -17.13 -1.37 -23.20
CA THR A 274 -17.72 -0.23 -22.45
C THR A 274 -16.82 0.38 -21.39
N GLY A 275 -15.81 -0.34 -20.90
CA GLY A 275 -14.98 0.10 -19.76
C GLY A 275 -15.70 0.07 -18.40
N LEU A 276 -16.92 -0.48 -18.32
CA LEU A 276 -17.64 -0.63 -17.05
C LEU A 276 -16.92 -1.60 -16.10
N SER A 277 -16.97 -1.31 -14.80
CA SER A 277 -16.45 -2.23 -13.76
C SER A 277 -17.19 -3.56 -13.77
N HIS A 278 -16.58 -4.62 -13.22
CA HIS A 278 -17.14 -5.98 -13.21
C HIS A 278 -18.58 -5.99 -12.64
N GLU A 279 -18.82 -5.33 -11.50
CA GLU A 279 -20.16 -5.26 -10.91
C GLU A 279 -21.13 -4.41 -11.75
N LEU A 280 -20.66 -3.35 -12.41
CA LEU A 280 -21.51 -2.57 -13.33
C LEU A 280 -21.85 -3.34 -14.61
N CYS A 281 -20.95 -4.20 -15.12
CA CYS A 281 -21.26 -5.14 -16.21
C CYS A 281 -22.32 -6.14 -15.78
N ARG A 282 -22.17 -6.72 -14.57
CA ARG A 282 -23.11 -7.66 -13.95
C ARG A 282 -24.51 -7.05 -13.83
N VAL A 283 -24.59 -5.81 -13.33
CA VAL A 283 -25.85 -5.05 -13.23
C VAL A 283 -26.42 -4.72 -14.61
N ALA A 284 -25.62 -4.25 -15.56
CA ALA A 284 -26.09 -3.89 -16.90
C ALA A 284 -26.69 -5.09 -17.65
N ILE A 285 -25.99 -6.24 -17.64
CA ILE A 285 -26.50 -7.47 -18.26
C ILE A 285 -27.75 -7.96 -17.52
N GLY A 286 -27.74 -7.96 -16.19
CA GLY A 286 -28.90 -8.37 -15.38
C GLY A 286 -30.16 -7.53 -15.64
N VAL A 287 -30.01 -6.20 -15.81
CA VAL A 287 -31.12 -5.30 -16.16
C VAL A 287 -31.64 -5.56 -17.57
N ILE A 288 -30.76 -5.73 -18.56
CA ILE A 288 -31.15 -5.98 -19.96
C ILE A 288 -31.86 -7.34 -20.07
N VAL A 289 -31.25 -8.41 -19.56
CA VAL A 289 -31.77 -9.78 -19.63
C VAL A 289 -33.08 -9.90 -18.82
N GLY A 290 -33.14 -9.33 -17.61
CA GLY A 290 -34.37 -9.31 -16.80
C GLY A 290 -35.51 -8.51 -17.43
N HIS A 291 -35.21 -7.40 -18.14
CA HIS A 291 -36.24 -6.65 -18.86
C HIS A 291 -36.76 -7.42 -20.09
N ILE A 292 -35.89 -8.14 -20.81
CA ILE A 292 -36.28 -9.03 -21.91
C ILE A 292 -37.14 -10.19 -21.38
N GLN A 293 -36.73 -10.84 -20.28
CA GLN A 293 -37.48 -11.91 -19.61
C GLN A 293 -38.91 -11.45 -19.25
N ALA A 294 -39.05 -10.28 -18.64
CA ALA A 294 -40.34 -9.73 -18.24
C ALA A 294 -41.22 -9.26 -19.42
N SER A 295 -40.60 -8.80 -20.52
CA SER A 295 -41.32 -8.23 -21.68
C SER A 295 -41.64 -9.26 -22.76
N VAL A 296 -40.91 -10.38 -22.82
CA VAL A 296 -41.03 -11.42 -23.84
C VAL A 296 -41.13 -12.79 -23.15
N PRO A 297 -42.32 -13.20 -22.65
CA PRO A 297 -42.47 -14.41 -21.84
C PRO A 297 -41.98 -15.71 -22.52
N ALA A 298 -42.09 -15.81 -23.84
CA ALA A 298 -41.59 -16.93 -24.63
C ALA A 298 -40.06 -17.11 -24.54
N SER A 299 -39.32 -16.06 -24.18
CA SER A 299 -37.86 -16.12 -23.96
C SER A 299 -37.47 -16.46 -22.52
N SER A 300 -38.43 -16.50 -21.58
CA SER A 300 -38.15 -16.59 -20.14
C SER A 300 -37.18 -17.70 -19.72
N PRO A 301 -37.34 -18.99 -20.13
CA PRO A 301 -36.44 -20.05 -19.67
C PRO A 301 -35.00 -19.88 -20.19
N VAL A 302 -34.82 -19.25 -21.37
CA VAL A 302 -33.49 -18.94 -21.92
C VAL A 302 -32.85 -17.79 -21.15
N MET A 303 -33.60 -16.72 -20.88
CA MET A 303 -33.11 -15.57 -20.12
C MET A 303 -32.80 -15.92 -18.67
N GLU A 304 -33.59 -16.81 -18.06
CA GLU A 304 -33.35 -17.34 -16.71
C GLU A 304 -32.05 -18.15 -16.64
N GLN A 305 -31.75 -19.00 -17.64
CA GLN A 305 -30.46 -19.71 -17.71
C GLN A 305 -29.27 -18.76 -17.90
N VAL A 306 -29.42 -17.65 -18.63
CA VAL A 306 -28.38 -16.60 -18.73
C VAL A 306 -28.16 -15.91 -17.37
N LEU A 307 -29.23 -15.59 -16.63
CA LEU A 307 -29.13 -14.99 -15.29
C LEU A 307 -28.50 -15.97 -14.28
N LEU A 308 -28.83 -17.26 -14.35
CA LEU A 308 -28.19 -18.30 -13.53
C LEU A 308 -26.70 -18.44 -13.84
N SER A 309 -26.30 -18.46 -15.11
CA SER A 309 -24.88 -18.48 -15.53
C SER A 309 -24.08 -17.30 -14.94
N LEU A 310 -24.67 -16.11 -14.86
CA LEU A 310 -24.05 -14.93 -14.22
C LEU A 310 -23.92 -15.06 -12.69
N VAL A 311 -24.71 -15.91 -12.03
CA VAL A 311 -24.65 -16.17 -10.59
C VAL A 311 -23.73 -17.34 -10.24
N GLU A 312 -23.83 -18.44 -10.98
CA GLU A 312 -23.01 -19.65 -10.82
C GLU A 312 -21.56 -19.46 -11.28
N GLY A 313 -21.29 -18.45 -12.13
CA GLY A 313 -19.96 -18.15 -12.68
C GLY A 313 -18.82 -17.87 -11.69
N LYS A 314 -19.10 -17.77 -10.38
CA LYS A 314 -18.07 -17.54 -9.34
C LYS A 314 -16.99 -18.61 -9.29
N ASP A 315 -17.37 -19.88 -9.45
CA ASP A 315 -16.43 -21.01 -9.49
C ASP A 315 -15.83 -21.24 -10.90
N LEU A 316 -16.22 -20.41 -11.87
CA LEU A 316 -15.93 -20.54 -13.30
C LEU A 316 -15.29 -19.27 -13.91
N SER A 317 -14.70 -18.39 -13.10
CA SER A 317 -13.98 -17.16 -13.53
C SER A 317 -12.74 -17.39 -14.43
N SER A 318 -12.46 -18.65 -14.76
CA SER A 318 -11.43 -19.06 -15.74
C SER A 318 -12.00 -19.73 -17.00
N ALA A 319 -13.32 -19.95 -17.07
CA ALA A 319 -13.98 -20.72 -18.10
C ALA A 319 -14.58 -19.84 -19.22
N LEU A 320 -13.75 -18.97 -19.80
CA LEU A 320 -13.99 -18.58 -21.20
C LEU A 320 -13.76 -19.81 -22.10
N PRO A 321 -14.44 -19.95 -23.26
CA PRO A 321 -14.26 -21.08 -24.16
C PRO A 321 -12.78 -21.32 -24.53
N SER A 322 -12.39 -22.60 -24.60
CA SER A 322 -11.00 -23.07 -24.59
C SER A 322 -10.05 -22.27 -25.49
N GLY A 323 -9.18 -21.48 -24.84
CA GLY A 323 -8.11 -20.72 -25.49
C GLY A 323 -8.29 -19.20 -25.47
N GLN A 324 -9.46 -18.68 -25.10
CA GLN A 324 -9.64 -17.25 -24.87
C GLN A 324 -9.08 -16.83 -23.50
N VAL A 325 -8.31 -15.74 -23.48
CA VAL A 325 -7.77 -15.11 -22.27
C VAL A 325 -8.54 -13.82 -22.04
N CYS A 326 -9.05 -13.62 -20.81
CA CYS A 326 -9.68 -12.37 -20.39
C CYS A 326 -8.76 -11.17 -20.68
N HIS A 327 -9.31 -10.11 -21.29
CA HIS A 327 -8.58 -8.90 -21.65
C HIS A 327 -7.71 -8.38 -20.50
N ASP A 328 -8.27 -8.30 -19.29
CA ASP A 328 -7.59 -7.73 -18.14
C ASP A 328 -6.46 -8.63 -17.63
N GLN A 329 -6.57 -9.95 -17.77
CA GLN A 329 -5.46 -10.86 -17.48
C GLN A 329 -4.29 -10.60 -18.45
N GLN A 330 -4.59 -10.36 -19.74
CA GLN A 330 -3.57 -10.04 -20.75
C GLN A 330 -2.96 -8.64 -20.51
N ARG A 331 -3.76 -7.64 -20.10
CA ARG A 331 -3.25 -6.31 -19.74
C ARG A 331 -2.36 -6.37 -18.50
N LEU A 332 -2.78 -7.02 -17.42
CA LEU A 332 -1.95 -7.23 -16.22
C LEU A 332 -0.62 -7.93 -16.54
N GLU A 333 -0.65 -8.96 -17.40
CA GLU A 333 0.56 -9.63 -17.84
C GLU A 333 1.55 -8.69 -18.56
N VAL A 334 1.06 -7.84 -19.48
CA VAL A 334 1.89 -6.82 -20.15
C VAL A 334 2.40 -5.78 -19.15
N ILE A 335 1.53 -5.22 -18.30
CA ILE A 335 1.85 -4.19 -17.33
C ILE A 335 2.94 -4.68 -16.36
N PHE A 336 2.76 -5.86 -15.75
CA PHE A 336 3.74 -6.41 -14.81
C PHE A 336 5.06 -6.77 -15.49
N ALA A 337 5.04 -7.32 -16.71
CA ALA A 337 6.27 -7.65 -17.44
C ALA A 337 7.07 -6.41 -17.86
N ASP A 338 6.41 -5.33 -18.27
CA ASP A 338 7.07 -4.08 -18.65
C ASP A 338 7.54 -3.29 -17.41
N LEU A 339 6.78 -3.27 -16.31
CA LEU A 339 7.23 -2.65 -15.04
C LEU A 339 8.42 -3.40 -14.42
N ALA A 340 8.41 -4.74 -14.44
CA ALA A 340 9.56 -5.53 -13.99
C ALA A 340 10.82 -5.25 -14.83
N ARG A 341 10.68 -5.20 -16.16
CA ARG A 341 11.79 -4.83 -17.06
C ARG A 341 12.30 -3.42 -16.79
N ARG A 342 11.40 -2.46 -16.56
CA ARG A 342 11.74 -1.06 -16.23
C ARG A 342 12.54 -0.94 -14.92
N LYS A 343 12.25 -1.79 -13.92
CA LYS A 343 13.05 -1.90 -12.69
C LYS A 343 14.46 -2.46 -12.96
N ASP A 344 14.60 -3.47 -13.82
CA ASP A 344 15.92 -4.00 -14.20
C ASP A 344 16.74 -3.00 -15.07
N ASP A 345 16.07 -2.21 -15.91
CA ASP A 345 16.66 -1.11 -16.67
C ASP A 345 17.07 0.08 -15.77
N ALA A 346 16.25 0.44 -14.77
CA ALA A 346 16.56 1.50 -13.81
C ALA A 346 17.79 1.18 -12.97
N GLN A 347 18.00 -0.11 -12.63
CA GLN A 347 19.23 -0.59 -11.98
C GLN A 347 20.48 -0.50 -12.89
N GLN A 348 20.31 -0.28 -14.20
CA GLN A 348 21.39 -0.30 -15.21
C GLN A 348 21.60 1.04 -15.95
N ARG A 349 20.64 1.97 -15.94
CA ARG A 349 20.68 3.20 -16.78
C ARG A 349 20.16 4.44 -16.04
N SER A 350 20.95 5.52 -16.05
CA SER A 350 20.68 6.76 -15.31
C SER A 350 20.17 7.96 -16.15
N TRP A 351 20.08 7.84 -17.48
CA TRP A 351 19.68 8.96 -18.37
C TRP A 351 18.31 8.83 -19.04
N ALA A 352 17.82 7.61 -19.28
CA ALA A 352 16.57 7.40 -20.03
C ALA A 352 15.29 7.55 -19.18
N LEU A 353 15.41 7.55 -17.84
CA LEU A 353 14.25 7.46 -16.93
C LEU A 353 13.33 8.69 -16.97
N TYR A 354 13.82 9.85 -17.40
CA TYR A 354 13.11 11.13 -17.33
C TYR A 354 12.09 11.35 -18.46
N GLU A 355 12.31 10.80 -19.66
CA GLU A 355 11.35 10.98 -20.77
C GLU A 355 10.12 10.06 -20.65
N ASP A 356 10.24 8.99 -19.86
CA ASP A 356 9.25 7.92 -19.73
C ASP A 356 8.18 8.16 -18.65
N GLU A 357 8.20 9.26 -17.88
CA GLU A 357 7.28 9.44 -16.74
C GLU A 357 5.81 9.33 -17.15
N GLY A 358 5.42 9.99 -18.25
CA GLY A 358 4.04 9.94 -18.76
C GLY A 358 3.62 8.52 -19.17
N VAL A 359 4.55 7.73 -19.72
CA VAL A 359 4.30 6.34 -20.13
C VAL A 359 4.12 5.45 -18.90
N ILE A 360 5.00 5.57 -17.90
CA ILE A 360 4.90 4.83 -16.64
C ILE A 360 3.62 5.21 -15.89
N ARG A 361 3.25 6.51 -15.91
CA ARG A 361 2.00 6.99 -15.31
C ARG A 361 0.79 6.30 -15.92
N CYS A 362 0.70 6.22 -17.26
CA CYS A 362 -0.37 5.47 -17.93
C CYS A 362 -0.40 3.99 -17.51
N TYR A 363 0.76 3.32 -17.44
CA TYR A 363 0.84 1.92 -16.96
C TYR A 363 0.33 1.75 -15.53
N LEU A 364 0.61 2.71 -14.62
CA LEU A 364 0.17 2.65 -13.22
C LEU A 364 -1.28 3.09 -13.02
N GLU A 365 -1.79 4.03 -13.81
CA GLU A 365 -3.20 4.43 -13.83
C GLU A 365 -4.08 3.30 -14.37
N GLU A 366 -3.63 2.61 -15.44
CA GLU A 366 -4.27 1.40 -15.96
C GLU A 366 -4.21 0.24 -14.96
N LEU A 367 -3.05 0.03 -14.30
CA LEU A 367 -2.90 -0.98 -13.25
C LEU A 367 -3.89 -0.73 -12.11
N LEU A 368 -4.01 0.51 -11.64
CA LEU A 368 -4.92 0.89 -10.56
C LEU A 368 -6.39 0.69 -10.96
N HIS A 369 -6.77 1.07 -12.19
CA HIS A 369 -8.11 0.83 -12.72
C HIS A 369 -8.44 -0.66 -12.79
N ILE A 370 -7.55 -1.50 -13.32
CA ILE A 370 -7.79 -2.95 -13.38
C ILE A 370 -7.88 -3.55 -11.96
N LEU A 371 -6.96 -3.19 -11.05
CA LEU A 371 -6.98 -3.69 -9.66
C LEU A 371 -8.22 -3.26 -8.87
N THR A 372 -8.92 -2.20 -9.28
CA THR A 372 -10.12 -1.67 -8.61
C THR A 372 -11.43 -2.14 -9.26
N ASP A 373 -11.48 -2.16 -10.58
CA ASP A 373 -12.72 -2.32 -11.36
C ASP A 373 -12.87 -3.68 -12.07
N ALA A 374 -11.84 -4.53 -12.10
CA ALA A 374 -11.89 -5.83 -12.78
C ALA A 374 -12.49 -6.95 -11.91
N ASP A 375 -12.46 -8.18 -12.43
CA ASP A 375 -12.75 -9.39 -11.65
C ASP A 375 -11.66 -9.59 -10.57
N PRO A 376 -12.02 -9.61 -9.27
CA PRO A 376 -11.04 -9.80 -8.20
C PRO A 376 -10.30 -11.15 -8.27
N GLU A 377 -10.87 -12.20 -8.85
CA GLU A 377 -10.19 -13.48 -9.04
C GLU A 377 -9.09 -13.39 -10.11
N VAL A 378 -9.31 -12.63 -11.19
CA VAL A 378 -8.28 -12.37 -12.21
C VAL A 378 -7.12 -11.58 -11.62
N CYS A 379 -7.41 -10.52 -10.85
CA CYS A 379 -6.40 -9.73 -10.16
C CYS A 379 -5.63 -10.56 -9.13
N LYS A 380 -6.32 -11.33 -8.26
CA LYS A 380 -5.68 -12.26 -7.31
C LYS A 380 -4.79 -13.29 -7.99
N LYS A 381 -5.27 -13.93 -9.06
CA LYS A 381 -4.52 -14.93 -9.85
C LYS A 381 -3.24 -14.34 -10.44
N MET A 382 -3.26 -13.08 -10.88
CA MET A 382 -2.07 -12.40 -11.41
C MET A 382 -1.11 -11.95 -10.30
N CYS A 383 -1.61 -11.35 -9.21
CA CYS A 383 -0.77 -10.97 -8.06
C CYS A 383 -0.12 -12.19 -7.36
N LYS A 384 -0.78 -13.35 -7.35
CA LYS A 384 -0.26 -14.60 -6.75
C LYS A 384 0.65 -15.42 -7.68
N ARG A 385 0.81 -15.02 -8.95
CA ARG A 385 1.62 -15.77 -9.92
C ARG A 385 3.11 -15.79 -9.50
N ASN A 386 3.76 -16.93 -9.73
CA ASN A 386 5.20 -17.14 -9.49
C ASN A 386 5.65 -16.69 -8.09
N GLU A 387 5.02 -17.20 -7.02
CA GLU A 387 5.35 -16.84 -5.63
C GLU A 387 5.31 -15.32 -5.38
N PHE A 388 4.30 -14.65 -5.95
CA PHE A 388 4.08 -13.20 -5.90
C PHE A 388 5.16 -12.35 -6.59
N GLU A 389 5.90 -12.90 -7.57
CA GLU A 389 6.93 -12.22 -8.36
C GLU A 389 6.52 -10.81 -8.81
N SER A 390 5.28 -10.66 -9.34
CA SER A 390 4.79 -9.37 -9.84
C SER A 390 4.57 -8.32 -8.73
N VAL A 391 4.21 -8.75 -7.51
CA VAL A 391 4.07 -7.85 -6.34
C VAL A 391 5.45 -7.46 -5.81
N LEU A 392 6.35 -8.43 -5.67
CA LEU A 392 7.71 -8.21 -5.17
C LEU A 392 8.56 -7.37 -6.15
N ALA A 393 8.37 -7.54 -7.46
CA ALA A 393 8.97 -6.67 -8.48
C ALA A 393 8.46 -5.23 -8.39
N LEU A 394 7.18 -5.02 -8.06
CA LEU A 394 6.59 -3.69 -7.88
C LEU A 394 7.10 -3.01 -6.59
N VAL A 395 7.31 -3.76 -5.51
CA VAL A 395 7.98 -3.28 -4.29
C VAL A 395 9.44 -2.88 -4.59
N ALA A 396 10.19 -3.72 -5.30
CA ALA A 396 11.56 -3.40 -5.70
C ALA A 396 11.62 -2.15 -6.62
N TYR A 397 10.62 -1.97 -7.48
CA TYR A 397 10.50 -0.75 -8.30
C TYR A 397 10.22 0.49 -7.44
N TYR A 398 9.35 0.42 -6.43
CA TYR A 398 9.05 1.53 -5.51
C TYR A 398 10.32 2.05 -4.81
N GLN A 399 11.25 1.16 -4.42
CA GLN A 399 12.52 1.56 -3.81
C GLN A 399 13.46 2.32 -4.76
N MET A 400 13.40 2.03 -6.07
CA MET A 400 14.24 2.68 -7.08
C MET A 400 13.61 3.95 -7.65
N GLU A 401 12.29 4.04 -7.62
CA GLU A 401 11.54 5.21 -8.09
C GLU A 401 11.63 6.36 -7.07
N HIS A 402 11.90 7.56 -7.57
CA HIS A 402 12.13 8.78 -6.78
C HIS A 402 11.12 9.89 -7.08
N ARG A 403 10.29 9.73 -8.12
CA ARG A 403 9.25 10.69 -8.49
C ARG A 403 8.00 10.48 -7.64
N ALA A 404 7.66 11.48 -6.83
CA ALA A 404 6.49 11.45 -5.93
C ALA A 404 5.18 11.12 -6.66
N SER A 405 4.99 11.63 -7.88
CA SER A 405 3.85 11.32 -8.77
C SER A 405 3.65 9.82 -9.00
N LEU A 406 4.75 9.08 -9.23
CA LEU A 406 4.72 7.64 -9.46
C LEU A 406 4.70 6.85 -8.15
N ARG A 407 5.43 7.29 -7.10
CA ARG A 407 5.30 6.71 -5.75
C ARG A 407 3.84 6.76 -5.25
N LEU A 408 3.14 7.87 -5.45
CA LEU A 408 1.73 8.02 -5.07
C LEU A 408 0.78 7.06 -5.82
N LEU A 409 1.04 6.78 -7.10
CA LEU A 409 0.27 5.79 -7.86
C LEU A 409 0.61 4.35 -7.43
N LEU A 410 1.88 4.06 -7.13
CA LEU A 410 2.30 2.77 -6.58
C LEU A 410 1.66 2.51 -5.20
N LEU A 411 1.59 3.51 -4.32
CA LEU A 411 0.88 3.44 -3.03
C LEU A 411 -0.60 3.08 -3.22
N LYS A 412 -1.29 3.72 -4.19
CA LYS A 412 -2.66 3.37 -4.55
C LYS A 412 -2.79 1.93 -5.07
N CYS A 413 -1.86 1.48 -5.91
CA CYS A 413 -1.82 0.10 -6.40
C CYS A 413 -1.61 -0.91 -5.24
N PHE A 414 -0.72 -0.62 -4.29
CA PHE A 414 -0.54 -1.46 -3.10
C PHE A 414 -1.80 -1.49 -2.22
N GLY A 415 -2.48 -0.35 -2.02
CA GLY A 415 -3.77 -0.30 -1.31
C GLY A 415 -4.86 -1.12 -1.98
N ALA A 416 -4.97 -1.04 -3.32
CA ALA A 416 -5.88 -1.88 -4.10
C ALA A 416 -5.51 -3.37 -3.98
N MET A 417 -4.22 -3.73 -4.08
CA MET A 417 -3.73 -5.09 -3.86
C MET A 417 -4.05 -5.64 -2.45
N CYS A 418 -3.94 -4.80 -1.41
CA CYS A 418 -4.32 -5.19 -0.04
C CYS A 418 -5.83 -5.48 0.08
N SER A 419 -6.69 -4.83 -0.72
CA SER A 419 -8.13 -5.10 -0.71
C SER A 419 -8.51 -6.47 -1.29
N LEU A 420 -7.66 -7.05 -2.14
CA LEU A 420 -7.94 -8.30 -2.85
C LEU A 420 -7.84 -9.54 -1.96
N ASP A 421 -6.77 -9.68 -1.17
CA ASP A 421 -6.45 -10.95 -0.50
C ASP A 421 -5.42 -10.80 0.64
N ALA A 422 -5.65 -11.46 1.78
CA ALA A 422 -4.71 -11.45 2.91
C ALA A 422 -3.32 -11.97 2.56
N ALA A 423 -3.17 -12.98 1.68
CA ALA A 423 -1.84 -13.49 1.35
C ALA A 423 -0.98 -12.48 0.56
N ILE A 424 -1.61 -11.49 -0.07
CA ILE A 424 -0.89 -10.34 -0.65
C ILE A 424 -0.44 -9.38 0.46
N ILE A 425 -1.26 -9.17 1.51
CA ILE A 425 -0.83 -8.42 2.71
C ILE A 425 0.36 -9.11 3.39
N SER A 426 0.30 -10.42 3.64
CA SER A 426 1.40 -11.21 4.20
C SER A 426 2.69 -11.07 3.39
N THR A 427 2.58 -11.04 2.06
CA THR A 427 3.70 -10.82 1.15
C THR A 427 4.25 -9.40 1.26
N LEU A 428 3.38 -8.39 1.25
CA LEU A 428 3.78 -6.97 1.34
C LEU A 428 4.41 -6.64 2.69
N VAL A 429 3.86 -7.12 3.81
CA VAL A 429 4.39 -6.87 5.15
C VAL A 429 5.68 -7.65 5.42
N SER A 430 5.85 -8.84 4.84
CA SER A 430 7.11 -9.60 4.88
C SER A 430 8.19 -9.03 3.95
N SER A 431 7.81 -8.23 2.95
CA SER A 431 8.74 -7.57 2.04
C SER A 431 9.45 -6.38 2.71
N VAL A 432 10.33 -5.71 1.96
CA VAL A 432 11.01 -4.47 2.38
C VAL A 432 10.12 -3.23 2.29
N LEU A 433 8.89 -3.32 1.77
CA LEU A 433 7.98 -2.17 1.63
C LEU A 433 7.76 -1.41 2.95
N PRO A 434 7.49 -2.06 4.11
CA PRO A 434 7.22 -1.32 5.35
C PRO A 434 8.42 -0.49 5.83
N VAL A 435 9.63 -1.00 5.59
CA VAL A 435 10.90 -0.32 5.91
C VAL A 435 11.13 0.88 4.98
N GLU A 436 10.87 0.73 3.68
CA GLU A 436 10.97 1.83 2.72
C GLU A 436 9.95 2.94 3.03
N LEU A 437 8.71 2.58 3.38
CA LEU A 437 7.67 3.55 3.74
C LEU A 437 7.99 4.29 5.04
N ALA A 438 8.40 3.60 6.10
CA ALA A 438 8.80 4.25 7.36
C ALA A 438 9.94 5.26 7.14
N ARG A 439 10.95 4.88 6.35
CA ARG A 439 12.07 5.74 5.97
C ARG A 439 11.64 6.93 5.12
N ASP A 440 10.76 6.73 4.12
CA ASP A 440 10.22 7.79 3.27
C ASP A 440 9.43 8.82 4.10
N MET A 441 8.57 8.36 5.02
CA MET A 441 7.80 9.23 5.92
C MET A 441 8.70 10.08 6.84
N GLN A 442 9.80 9.51 7.35
CA GLN A 442 10.75 10.24 8.20
C GLN A 442 11.68 11.18 7.41
N THR A 443 11.90 10.93 6.12
CA THR A 443 12.85 11.69 5.28
C THR A 443 12.18 12.84 4.53
N ASP A 444 10.96 12.62 4.03
CA ASP A 444 10.20 13.58 3.23
C ASP A 444 8.82 13.82 3.84
N THR A 445 8.81 14.69 4.84
CA THR A 445 7.62 15.17 5.56
C THR A 445 6.90 16.33 4.87
N GLN A 446 7.41 16.80 3.72
CA GLN A 446 6.90 17.99 3.04
C GLN A 446 5.78 17.65 2.05
N ASP A 447 5.85 16.49 1.38
CA ASP A 447 4.75 15.96 0.58
C ASP A 447 3.66 15.35 1.48
N HIS A 448 2.77 16.20 1.98
CA HIS A 448 1.60 15.81 2.79
C HIS A 448 0.75 14.71 2.14
N GLN A 449 0.58 14.74 0.81
CA GLN A 449 -0.25 13.77 0.11
C GLN A 449 0.42 12.39 0.11
N LYS A 450 1.72 12.31 -0.25
CA LYS A 450 2.48 11.05 -0.14
C LYS A 450 2.55 10.57 1.31
N LEU A 451 2.79 11.46 2.27
CA LEU A 451 2.88 11.13 3.70
C LEU A 451 1.58 10.49 4.22
N CYS A 452 0.42 11.03 3.86
CA CYS A 452 -0.88 10.42 4.17
C CYS A 452 -1.07 9.04 3.53
N TYR A 453 -0.73 8.88 2.24
CA TYR A 453 -0.85 7.59 1.56
C TYR A 453 0.15 6.54 2.10
N SER A 454 1.37 6.94 2.48
CA SER A 454 2.35 6.06 3.13
C SER A 454 1.86 5.60 4.51
N ALA A 455 1.28 6.50 5.31
CA ALA A 455 0.66 6.15 6.59
C ALA A 455 -0.52 5.17 6.41
N LEU A 456 -1.39 5.44 5.43
CA LEU A 456 -2.54 4.58 5.10
C LEU A 456 -2.12 3.19 4.61
N VAL A 457 -1.14 3.10 3.69
CA VAL A 457 -0.65 1.82 3.18
C VAL A 457 0.09 1.02 4.26
N LEU A 458 0.85 1.68 5.15
CA LEU A 458 1.41 1.01 6.32
C LEU A 458 0.31 0.46 7.24
N ALA A 459 -0.73 1.24 7.55
CA ALA A 459 -1.85 0.76 8.37
C ALA A 459 -2.58 -0.41 7.69
N MET A 460 -2.73 -0.39 6.37
CA MET A 460 -3.27 -1.50 5.58
C MET A 460 -2.43 -2.77 5.67
N VAL A 461 -1.09 -2.71 5.51
CA VAL A 461 -0.27 -3.93 5.54
C VAL A 461 -0.08 -4.50 6.95
N PHE A 462 -0.16 -3.68 8.00
CA PHE A 462 -0.18 -4.15 9.39
C PHE A 462 -1.57 -4.57 9.89
N SER A 463 -2.64 -4.31 9.14
CA SER A 463 -4.03 -4.54 9.58
C SER A 463 -4.38 -6.01 9.89
N MET A 464 -3.60 -6.98 9.43
CA MET A 464 -3.80 -8.41 9.71
C MET A 464 -3.19 -8.88 11.03
N GLY A 465 -2.33 -8.07 11.69
CA GLY A 465 -1.71 -8.42 12.97
C GLY A 465 -0.74 -9.60 12.94
N GLU A 466 -0.17 -9.91 11.76
CA GLU A 466 0.78 -11.02 11.58
C GLU A 466 2.23 -10.64 11.90
N ALA A 467 3.04 -11.63 12.30
CA ALA A 467 4.41 -11.40 12.77
C ALA A 467 5.38 -11.03 11.62
N VAL A 468 6.12 -9.93 11.79
CA VAL A 468 7.05 -9.40 10.77
C VAL A 468 8.51 -9.83 10.97
N PRO A 469 9.34 -9.81 9.91
CA PRO A 469 10.79 -10.07 10.01
C PRO A 469 11.48 -9.13 11.01
N TYR A 470 12.39 -9.66 11.83
CA TYR A 470 13.03 -8.87 12.90
C TYR A 470 13.84 -7.66 12.38
N ALA A 471 14.40 -7.76 11.17
CA ALA A 471 15.12 -6.65 10.52
C ALA A 471 14.25 -5.40 10.31
N HIS A 472 12.92 -5.54 10.25
CA HIS A 472 12.01 -4.40 10.13
C HIS A 472 12.14 -3.44 11.31
N TYR A 473 12.42 -3.94 12.53
CA TYR A 473 12.58 -3.11 13.73
C TYR A 473 13.85 -2.25 13.74
N GLU A 474 14.78 -2.42 12.79
CA GLU A 474 15.89 -1.47 12.59
C GLU A 474 15.38 -0.09 12.17
N HIS A 475 14.20 -0.03 11.51
CA HIS A 475 13.59 1.20 10.99
C HIS A 475 12.21 1.47 11.62
N LEU A 476 11.45 0.41 11.93
CA LEU A 476 10.14 0.44 12.60
C LEU A 476 10.24 0.28 14.14
N GLY A 477 11.45 0.29 14.71
CA GLY A 477 11.68 0.30 16.15
C GLY A 477 11.28 1.63 16.82
N THR A 478 11.47 1.73 18.14
CA THR A 478 10.97 2.81 19.02
C THR A 478 11.04 4.25 18.48
N PRO A 479 12.08 4.70 17.74
CA PRO A 479 12.10 6.04 17.15
C PRO A 479 10.96 6.32 16.16
N PHE A 480 10.43 5.32 15.45
CA PHE A 480 9.34 5.50 14.50
C PHE A 480 7.97 5.70 15.18
N PRO A 481 7.54 4.88 16.16
CA PRO A 481 6.38 5.22 16.99
C PRO A 481 6.51 6.56 17.73
N GLN A 482 7.72 6.95 18.17
CA GLN A 482 7.95 8.29 18.75
C GLN A 482 7.68 9.41 17.74
N PHE A 483 8.13 9.26 16.49
CA PHE A 483 7.86 10.18 15.38
C PHE A 483 6.36 10.25 15.04
N LEU A 484 5.68 9.10 14.90
CA LEU A 484 4.24 9.06 14.65
C LEU A 484 3.46 9.74 15.78
N ARG A 485 3.84 9.51 17.04
CA ARG A 485 3.25 10.15 18.22
C ARG A 485 3.41 11.66 18.18
N SER A 486 4.59 12.20 17.84
CA SER A 486 4.75 13.67 17.68
C SER A 486 3.85 14.25 16.58
N ILE A 487 3.53 13.50 15.52
CA ILE A 487 2.56 13.97 14.52
C ILE A 487 1.12 13.94 15.06
N VAL A 488 0.79 13.03 15.99
CA VAL A 488 -0.53 12.99 16.65
C VAL A 488 -0.71 14.15 17.65
N ASP A 489 0.32 14.48 18.43
CA ASP A 489 0.24 15.49 19.49
C ASP A 489 0.63 16.92 19.02
N ASP A 490 1.69 17.10 18.23
CA ASP A 490 2.18 18.42 17.77
C ASP A 490 1.67 18.79 16.36
N GLY A 491 1.23 17.82 15.55
CA GLY A 491 0.82 18.00 14.16
C GLY A 491 1.98 18.26 13.19
N LEU A 492 1.67 18.69 11.97
CA LEU A 492 2.64 19.24 11.01
C LEU A 492 2.13 20.57 10.42
N PRO A 493 2.97 21.61 10.28
CA PRO A 493 2.56 22.88 9.65
C PRO A 493 2.09 22.78 8.19
N SER A 494 2.35 21.66 7.52
CA SER A 494 1.88 21.32 6.17
C SER A 494 0.47 20.71 6.14
N ASP A 495 -0.01 20.12 7.25
CA ASP A 495 -1.34 19.50 7.30
C ASP A 495 -2.43 20.55 7.59
N THR A 496 -2.86 21.25 6.54
CA THR A 496 -4.03 22.13 6.57
C THR A 496 -5.38 21.41 6.63
N THR A 497 -5.37 20.07 6.72
CA THR A 497 -6.57 19.21 6.67
C THR A 497 -6.84 18.45 7.97
N GLU A 498 -5.89 18.44 8.92
CA GLU A 498 -5.90 17.68 10.18
C GLU A 498 -6.14 16.15 10.00
N GLN A 499 -5.85 15.61 8.81
CA GLN A 499 -6.09 14.20 8.46
C GLN A 499 -4.92 13.29 8.87
N LEU A 500 -3.69 13.81 8.89
CA LEU A 500 -2.51 13.02 9.18
C LEU A 500 -2.45 12.53 10.65
N PRO A 501 -2.83 13.32 11.68
CA PRO A 501 -2.91 12.82 13.06
C PRO A 501 -3.79 11.57 13.21
N ASP A 502 -4.95 11.51 12.52
CA ASP A 502 -5.83 10.34 12.58
C ASP A 502 -5.25 9.13 11.81
N LEU A 503 -4.55 9.36 10.70
CA LEU A 503 -3.82 8.31 9.99
C LEU A 503 -2.62 7.77 10.79
N CYS A 504 -1.88 8.64 11.49
CA CYS A 504 -0.80 8.25 12.40
C CYS A 504 -1.33 7.50 13.63
N MET A 505 -2.50 7.88 14.15
CA MET A 505 -3.19 7.13 15.22
C MET A 505 -3.57 5.71 14.76
N ASN A 506 -4.19 5.59 13.57
CA ASN A 506 -4.56 4.29 13.00
C ASN A 506 -3.33 3.42 12.69
N LEU A 507 -2.22 4.03 12.27
CA LEU A 507 -0.95 3.34 12.06
C LEU A 507 -0.33 2.84 13.38
N LEU A 508 -0.36 3.64 14.45
CA LEU A 508 0.08 3.20 15.78
C LEU A 508 -0.76 2.03 16.31
N LEU A 509 -2.08 2.05 16.09
CA LEU A 509 -2.96 0.92 16.41
C LEU A 509 -2.62 -0.34 15.58
N ALA A 510 -2.37 -0.18 14.28
CA ALA A 510 -2.04 -1.30 13.39
C ALA A 510 -0.68 -1.94 13.71
N LEU A 511 0.37 -1.13 13.88
CA LEU A 511 1.71 -1.58 14.29
C LEU A 511 1.73 -2.28 15.66
N ASN A 512 0.70 -2.08 16.47
CA ASN A 512 0.59 -2.71 17.79
C ASN A 512 -0.05 -4.11 17.74
N LEU A 513 -0.83 -4.45 16.69
CA LEU A 513 -1.59 -5.69 16.63
C LEU A 513 -0.71 -6.94 16.75
N HIS A 514 0.41 -6.98 16.03
CA HIS A 514 1.27 -8.16 15.94
C HIS A 514 2.30 -8.30 17.08
N LEU A 515 2.38 -7.32 17.99
CA LEU A 515 3.35 -7.32 19.10
C LEU A 515 2.79 -8.15 20.28
N PRO A 516 3.31 -9.35 20.59
CA PRO A 516 2.61 -10.31 21.44
C PRO A 516 2.87 -10.14 22.95
N ALA A 517 3.85 -9.32 23.34
CA ALA A 517 4.27 -9.13 24.73
C ALA A 517 4.54 -7.64 25.01
N PRO A 518 3.88 -7.01 25.98
CA PRO A 518 4.01 -5.58 26.23
C PRO A 518 5.41 -5.17 26.72
N ASP A 519 6.10 -6.03 27.47
CA ASP A 519 7.47 -5.78 27.97
C ASP A 519 8.52 -5.62 26.86
N GLN A 520 8.22 -6.12 25.65
CA GLN A 520 9.08 -6.03 24.46
C GLN A 520 8.45 -5.16 23.37
N ASN A 521 7.35 -4.46 23.67
CA ASN A 521 6.59 -3.68 22.71
C ASN A 521 7.25 -2.31 22.47
N VAL A 522 7.76 -2.10 21.26
CA VAL A 522 8.46 -0.87 20.85
C VAL A 522 7.58 0.39 20.92
N ILE A 523 6.25 0.24 20.88
CA ILE A 523 5.28 1.34 21.01
C ILE A 523 5.06 1.67 22.49
N MET A 524 4.98 0.66 23.36
CA MET A 524 4.90 0.88 24.82
C MET A 524 6.21 1.48 25.37
N ALA A 525 7.36 1.11 24.80
CA ALA A 525 8.64 1.79 25.04
C ALA A 525 8.66 3.26 24.55
N ALA A 526 7.96 3.56 23.45
CA ALA A 526 7.79 4.94 22.99
C ALA A 526 6.88 5.76 23.91
N LEU A 527 5.75 5.19 24.35
CA LEU A 527 4.78 5.84 25.24
C LEU A 527 5.32 6.11 26.65
N SER A 528 6.03 5.14 27.24
CA SER A 528 6.69 5.31 28.55
C SER A 528 7.82 6.35 28.56
N THR A 529 8.30 6.78 27.38
CA THR A 529 9.15 7.97 27.26
C THR A 529 8.29 9.23 27.45
N HIS A 530 8.14 9.67 28.70
CA HIS A 530 7.24 10.74 29.14
C HIS A 530 7.35 12.02 28.28
N ALA A 531 6.33 12.24 27.46
CA ALA A 531 6.05 13.47 26.72
C ALA A 531 4.58 13.86 26.94
N ASN A 532 4.17 15.03 26.44
CA ASN A 532 2.81 15.56 26.62
C ASN A 532 1.80 14.89 25.66
N VAL A 533 1.49 13.61 25.90
CA VAL A 533 0.69 12.74 25.02
C VAL A 533 -0.84 12.93 25.16
N LYS A 534 -1.27 14.17 25.41
CA LYS A 534 -2.66 14.49 25.77
C LYS A 534 -3.62 14.29 24.60
N ILE A 535 -3.24 14.69 23.38
CA ILE A 535 -4.11 14.60 22.21
C ILE A 535 -4.19 13.14 21.76
N PHE A 536 -3.09 12.40 21.88
CA PHE A 536 -3.08 10.94 21.70
C PHE A 536 -4.06 10.22 22.65
N SER A 537 -4.04 10.50 23.96
CA SER A 537 -4.94 9.84 24.92
C SER A 537 -6.40 10.28 24.76
N GLU A 538 -6.68 11.56 24.47
CA GLU A 538 -8.02 12.06 24.15
C GLU A 538 -8.59 11.41 22.87
N LYS A 539 -7.80 11.30 21.79
CA LYS A 539 -8.20 10.58 20.57
C LYS A 539 -8.49 9.11 20.83
N LEU A 540 -7.69 8.44 21.66
CA LEU A 540 -7.89 7.03 22.02
C LEU A 540 -9.21 6.82 22.80
N LEU A 541 -9.61 7.74 23.69
CA LEU A 541 -10.92 7.72 24.32
C LEU A 541 -12.08 7.96 23.34
N LEU A 542 -11.92 8.91 22.40
CA LEU A 542 -12.94 9.18 21.38
C LEU A 542 -13.19 7.97 20.48
N LEU A 543 -12.13 7.24 20.11
CA LEU A 543 -12.24 5.99 19.37
C LEU A 543 -12.92 4.88 20.20
N LEU A 544 -12.50 4.68 21.46
CA LEU A 544 -13.12 3.69 22.35
C LEU A 544 -14.62 3.97 22.60
N ASN A 545 -15.03 5.24 22.70
CA ASN A 545 -16.43 5.60 22.91
C ASN A 545 -17.31 5.37 21.66
N ARG A 546 -16.72 5.38 20.46
CA ARG A 546 -17.41 5.00 19.21
C ARG A 546 -17.60 3.48 19.12
N GLY A 547 -16.62 2.70 19.56
CA GLY A 547 -16.64 1.23 19.49
C GLY A 547 -16.36 0.65 18.10
N ASP A 548 -16.03 1.50 17.11
CA ASP A 548 -15.58 1.10 15.78
C ASP A 548 -14.07 0.81 15.77
N ASP A 549 -13.61 -0.19 15.01
CA ASP A 549 -12.19 -0.45 14.77
C ASP A 549 -11.69 0.25 13.49
N PRO A 550 -10.83 1.29 13.59
CA PRO A 550 -10.34 2.01 12.42
C PRO A 550 -9.26 1.24 11.63
N VAL A 551 -8.68 0.18 12.21
CA VAL A 551 -7.67 -0.68 11.56
C VAL A 551 -8.33 -1.80 10.75
N ARG A 552 -9.57 -2.20 11.08
CA ARG A 552 -10.33 -3.26 10.38
C ARG A 552 -10.92 -2.76 9.05
N ILE A 553 -10.05 -2.27 8.17
CA ILE A 553 -10.37 -1.76 6.83
C ILE A 553 -10.90 -2.88 5.92
N PHE A 554 -10.29 -4.07 5.99
CA PHE A 554 -10.60 -5.22 5.13
C PHE A 554 -11.40 -6.30 5.85
N LYS A 555 -12.11 -7.13 5.08
CA LYS A 555 -12.93 -8.25 5.56
C LYS A 555 -12.23 -9.62 5.44
N HIS A 556 -10.90 -9.61 5.46
CA HIS A 556 -10.11 -10.84 5.32
C HIS A 556 -10.14 -11.70 6.58
N GLU A 557 -9.98 -13.01 6.41
CA GLU A 557 -9.86 -13.98 7.50
C GLU A 557 -8.42 -14.52 7.62
N PRO A 558 -7.95 -14.86 8.83
CA PRO A 558 -8.64 -14.74 10.11
C PRO A 558 -8.80 -13.28 10.55
N GLN A 559 -9.95 -12.92 11.13
CA GLN A 559 -10.14 -11.61 11.75
C GLN A 559 -9.17 -11.41 12.95
N PRO A 560 -8.38 -10.31 12.98
CA PRO A 560 -7.51 -9.98 14.10
C PRO A 560 -8.31 -9.48 15.33
N PRO A 561 -7.67 -9.42 16.53
CA PRO A 561 -8.24 -8.76 17.70
C PRO A 561 -8.60 -7.29 17.45
N HIS A 562 -9.54 -6.74 18.24
CA HIS A 562 -9.93 -5.34 18.12
C HIS A 562 -8.75 -4.43 18.53
N SER A 563 -8.25 -3.63 17.58
CA SER A 563 -7.02 -2.86 17.70
C SER A 563 -6.98 -1.93 18.90
N ILE A 564 -8.06 -1.19 19.15
CA ILE A 564 -8.21 -0.26 20.29
C ILE A 564 -8.13 -1.02 21.62
N LEU A 565 -8.88 -2.11 21.77
CA LEU A 565 -8.94 -2.87 23.02
C LEU A 565 -7.61 -3.56 23.31
N LYS A 566 -6.99 -4.16 22.29
CA LYS A 566 -5.64 -4.74 22.37
C LYS A 566 -4.61 -3.68 22.78
N PHE A 567 -4.65 -2.50 22.15
CA PHE A 567 -3.75 -1.38 22.48
C PHE A 567 -3.92 -0.89 23.92
N LEU A 568 -5.17 -0.74 24.38
CA LEU A 568 -5.44 -0.33 25.76
C LEU A 568 -5.00 -1.40 26.78
N GLN A 569 -5.20 -2.69 26.49
CA GLN A 569 -4.69 -3.78 27.34
C GLN A 569 -3.15 -3.74 27.47
N ASP A 570 -2.42 -3.44 26.38
CA ASP A 570 -0.96 -3.22 26.44
C ASP A 570 -0.61 -1.96 27.27
N VAL A 571 -1.32 -0.85 27.07
CA VAL A 571 -1.10 0.39 27.84
C VAL A 571 -1.28 0.16 29.35
N PHE A 572 -2.30 -0.60 29.73
CA PHE A 572 -2.59 -0.95 31.13
C PHE A 572 -1.87 -2.21 31.63
N SER A 573 -0.90 -2.75 30.89
CA SER A 573 -0.02 -3.82 31.41
C SER A 573 1.00 -3.28 32.43
N SER A 574 1.36 -2.00 32.33
CA SER A 574 2.38 -1.35 33.14
C SER A 574 1.91 0.02 33.62
N SER A 575 2.19 0.35 34.89
CA SER A 575 1.83 1.65 35.47
C SER A 575 2.57 2.81 34.79
N ALA A 576 3.74 2.55 34.17
CA ALA A 576 4.48 3.56 33.40
C ALA A 576 3.73 4.00 32.15
N THR A 577 3.15 3.07 31.39
CA THR A 577 2.31 3.37 30.21
C THR A 577 0.90 3.79 30.58
N ALA A 578 0.32 3.27 31.66
CA ALA A 578 -0.97 3.74 32.17
C ALA A 578 -0.96 5.24 32.55
N SER A 579 0.21 5.81 32.86
CA SER A 579 0.37 7.23 33.21
C SER A 579 0.09 8.24 32.09
N ILE A 580 -0.20 7.79 30.85
CA ILE A 580 -0.58 8.68 29.73
C ILE A 580 -2.00 9.25 29.85
N PHE A 581 -2.83 8.69 30.72
CA PHE A 581 -4.20 9.17 30.99
C PHE A 581 -4.22 10.04 32.24
N TYR A 582 -4.75 11.26 32.14
CA TYR A 582 -4.99 12.09 33.31
C TYR A 582 -6.17 11.54 34.14
N HIS A 583 -6.34 12.05 35.36
CA HIS A 583 -7.38 11.55 36.27
C HIS A 583 -8.79 11.62 35.65
N THR A 584 -9.14 12.72 34.98
CA THR A 584 -10.42 12.88 34.26
C THR A 584 -10.59 11.83 33.17
N ASP A 585 -9.54 11.60 32.38
CA ASP A 585 -9.52 10.66 31.26
C ASP A 585 -9.70 9.23 31.75
N MET A 586 -9.07 8.87 32.88
CA MET A 586 -9.28 7.59 33.55
C MET A 586 -10.73 7.41 34.01
N MET A 587 -11.39 8.46 34.51
CA MET A 587 -12.81 8.35 34.89
C MET A 587 -13.67 8.09 33.65
N ALA A 588 -13.43 8.84 32.56
CA ALA A 588 -14.14 8.66 31.29
C ALA A 588 -13.89 7.26 30.67
N LEU A 589 -12.66 6.76 30.70
CA LEU A 589 -12.32 5.39 30.28
C LEU A 589 -13.13 4.34 31.06
N ILE A 590 -13.22 4.50 32.38
CA ILE A 590 -13.97 3.61 33.27
C ILE A 590 -15.47 3.70 32.98
N ASP A 591 -16.03 4.91 32.80
CA ASP A 591 -17.43 5.11 32.38
C ASP A 591 -17.73 4.38 31.07
N ILE A 592 -16.89 4.55 30.04
CA ILE A 592 -17.03 3.91 28.72
C ILE A 592 -16.90 2.38 28.84
N THR A 593 -15.96 1.89 29.65
CA THR A 593 -15.67 0.45 29.78
C THR A 593 -16.77 -0.27 30.57
N VAL A 594 -17.21 0.28 31.72
CA VAL A 594 -18.32 -0.29 32.50
C VAL A 594 -19.61 -0.27 31.69
N ARG A 595 -19.87 0.81 30.94
CA ARG A 595 -21.01 0.89 30.00
C ARG A 595 -20.98 -0.25 28.99
N HIS A 596 -19.90 -0.46 28.25
CA HIS A 596 -19.83 -1.55 27.26
C HIS A 596 -19.94 -2.95 27.88
N ILE A 597 -19.37 -3.21 29.06
CA ILE A 597 -19.54 -4.51 29.74
C ILE A 597 -21.02 -4.75 30.14
N ALA A 598 -21.75 -3.70 30.50
CA ALA A 598 -23.16 -3.78 30.83
C ALA A 598 -24.07 -3.93 29.59
N ASP A 599 -23.82 -3.13 28.54
CA ASP A 599 -24.61 -3.06 27.30
C ASP A 599 -24.44 -4.31 26.40
N LEU A 600 -23.25 -4.94 26.40
CA LEU A 600 -22.96 -6.06 25.51
C LEU A 600 -23.68 -7.35 25.92
N SER A 601 -24.33 -7.97 24.92
CA SER A 601 -25.15 -9.17 25.10
C SER A 601 -24.32 -10.41 25.45
N PRO A 602 -24.91 -11.39 26.18
CA PRO A 602 -24.28 -12.69 26.42
C PRO A 602 -23.86 -13.36 25.10
N GLY A 603 -22.56 -13.67 24.99
CA GLY A 603 -21.99 -14.33 23.81
C GLY A 603 -21.30 -13.40 22.80
N ASP A 604 -21.28 -12.08 23.03
CA ASP A 604 -20.47 -11.18 22.21
C ASP A 604 -18.97 -11.39 22.46
N LYS A 605 -18.18 -11.41 21.37
CA LYS A 605 -16.71 -11.55 21.45
C LYS A 605 -16.06 -10.36 22.16
N LEU A 606 -16.55 -9.14 21.95
CA LEU A 606 -15.93 -7.93 22.50
C LEU A 606 -16.06 -7.84 24.02
N ARG A 607 -17.04 -8.52 24.63
CA ARG A 607 -17.29 -8.44 26.07
C ARG A 607 -16.11 -8.99 26.89
N MET A 608 -15.43 -10.01 26.41
CA MET A 608 -14.21 -10.54 27.04
C MET A 608 -13.07 -9.51 27.01
N GLU A 609 -12.97 -8.73 25.94
CA GLU A 609 -11.89 -7.75 25.72
C GLU A 609 -12.06 -6.53 26.62
N TYR A 610 -13.31 -6.06 26.83
CA TYR A 610 -13.61 -5.02 27.81
C TYR A 610 -13.44 -5.51 29.27
N LEU A 611 -13.74 -6.78 29.57
CA LEU A 611 -13.45 -7.38 30.88
C LEU A 611 -11.95 -7.45 31.16
N SER A 612 -11.16 -7.95 30.21
CA SER A 612 -9.69 -7.97 30.29
C SER A 612 -9.08 -6.56 30.41
N LEU A 613 -9.62 -5.58 29.68
CA LEU A 613 -9.24 -4.18 29.81
C LEU A 613 -9.52 -3.63 31.22
N MET A 614 -10.73 -3.85 31.76
CA MET A 614 -11.06 -3.43 33.12
C MET A 614 -10.13 -4.11 34.15
N HIS A 615 -9.78 -5.38 33.96
CA HIS A 615 -8.84 -6.09 34.82
C HIS A 615 -7.43 -5.47 34.78
N ALA A 616 -6.93 -5.13 33.58
CA ALA A 616 -5.65 -4.44 33.41
C ALA A 616 -5.65 -3.04 34.07
N VAL A 617 -6.75 -2.27 33.93
CA VAL A 617 -6.93 -0.98 34.59
C VAL A 617 -6.85 -1.11 36.12
N VAL A 618 -7.53 -2.11 36.71
CA VAL A 618 -7.48 -2.34 38.18
C VAL A 618 -6.08 -2.77 38.65
N ARG A 619 -5.31 -3.49 37.82
CA ARG A 619 -3.93 -3.91 38.14
C ARG A 619 -2.91 -2.77 38.09
N SER A 620 -3.01 -1.87 37.11
CA SER A 620 -1.96 -0.87 36.81
C SER A 620 -2.22 0.55 37.35
N THR A 621 -3.45 0.84 37.80
CA THR A 621 -3.89 2.17 38.25
C THR A 621 -4.41 2.16 39.70
N PRO A 622 -4.46 3.28 40.42
CA PRO A 622 -4.96 3.35 41.80
C PRO A 622 -6.51 3.23 41.91
N TYR A 623 -7.16 2.41 41.08
CA TYR A 623 -8.62 2.27 40.97
C TYR A 623 -9.33 2.12 42.33
N LEU A 624 -8.80 1.26 43.21
CA LEU A 624 -9.39 0.96 44.51
C LEU A 624 -9.36 2.12 45.52
N GLN A 625 -8.64 3.20 45.22
CA GLN A 625 -8.60 4.43 46.03
C GLN A 625 -9.79 5.35 45.72
N HIS A 626 -10.08 5.59 44.43
CA HIS A 626 -11.16 6.50 44.01
C HIS A 626 -12.49 5.79 43.71
N ARG A 627 -12.46 4.48 43.40
CA ARG A 627 -13.64 3.59 43.29
C ARG A 627 -14.75 4.07 42.35
N HIS A 628 -14.38 4.83 41.32
CA HIS A 628 -15.33 5.34 40.32
C HIS A 628 -16.06 4.18 39.64
N ARG A 629 -17.38 4.26 39.51
CA ARG A 629 -18.26 3.18 38.99
C ARG A 629 -18.16 1.81 39.70
N LEU A 630 -17.54 1.71 40.88
CA LEU A 630 -17.40 0.44 41.58
C LEU A 630 -18.75 -0.28 41.83
N PRO A 631 -19.85 0.36 42.27
CA PRO A 631 -21.13 -0.32 42.46
C PRO A 631 -21.74 -0.87 41.17
N ASP A 632 -21.64 -0.12 40.07
CA ASP A 632 -22.15 -0.51 38.75
C ASP A 632 -21.36 -1.70 38.18
N LEU A 633 -20.03 -1.68 38.35
CA LEU A 633 -19.14 -2.78 38.01
C LEU A 633 -19.45 -4.01 38.89
N GLN A 634 -19.53 -3.86 40.21
CA GLN A 634 -19.91 -4.92 41.16
C GLN A 634 -21.26 -5.56 40.81
N ALA A 635 -22.25 -4.78 40.38
CA ALA A 635 -23.54 -5.32 39.93
C ALA A 635 -23.38 -6.12 38.62
N THR A 636 -22.69 -5.54 37.64
CA THR A 636 -22.51 -6.12 36.30
C THR A 636 -21.68 -7.41 36.32
N LEU A 637 -20.59 -7.46 37.09
CA LEU A 637 -19.76 -8.67 37.24
C LEU A 637 -20.57 -9.85 37.79
N ARG A 638 -21.46 -9.62 38.78
CA ARG A 638 -22.37 -10.66 39.27
C ARG A 638 -23.47 -11.02 38.29
N ARG A 639 -24.00 -10.06 37.51
CA ARG A 639 -24.94 -10.35 36.42
C ARG A 639 -24.31 -11.39 35.48
N ILE A 640 -23.05 -11.18 35.09
CA ILE A 640 -22.29 -12.09 34.23
C ILE A 640 -21.99 -13.44 34.92
N LEU A 641 -21.66 -13.45 36.22
CA LEU A 641 -21.47 -14.72 36.96
C LEU A 641 -22.76 -15.55 37.11
N ALA A 642 -23.93 -14.90 37.07
CA ALA A 642 -25.25 -15.52 37.16
C ALA A 642 -25.89 -15.87 35.80
N GLU A 643 -25.25 -15.51 34.67
CA GLU A 643 -25.68 -15.94 33.33
C GLU A 643 -25.69 -17.47 33.24
N GLU A 644 -26.80 -18.04 32.78
CA GLU A 644 -26.98 -19.49 32.60
C GLU A 644 -26.39 -19.97 31.26
N GLU A 645 -26.16 -19.04 30.33
CA GLU A 645 -25.74 -19.26 28.96
C GLU A 645 -24.49 -20.15 28.85
N ALA A 646 -24.62 -21.32 28.22
CA ALA A 646 -23.56 -22.31 28.10
C ALA A 646 -22.53 -22.02 26.98
N SER A 647 -22.61 -20.88 26.29
CA SER A 647 -21.74 -20.56 25.15
C SER A 647 -20.25 -20.52 25.56
N PRO A 648 -19.30 -20.93 24.70
CA PRO A 648 -17.86 -20.87 25.03
C PRO A 648 -17.41 -19.45 25.41
N GLN A 649 -18.01 -18.44 24.79
CA GLN A 649 -17.77 -17.03 25.07
C GLN A 649 -18.22 -16.64 26.49
N CYS A 650 -19.47 -16.95 26.88
CA CYS A 650 -19.97 -16.74 28.23
C CYS A 650 -19.20 -17.57 29.28
N GLN A 651 -18.65 -18.73 28.91
CA GLN A 651 -17.75 -19.49 29.79
C GLN A 651 -16.44 -18.75 30.04
N MET A 652 -15.85 -18.12 29.01
CA MET A 652 -14.62 -17.33 29.14
C MET A 652 -14.84 -16.01 29.89
N ASP A 653 -15.94 -15.29 29.62
CA ASP A 653 -16.32 -14.10 30.38
C ASP A 653 -16.40 -14.41 31.88
N ARG A 654 -17.10 -15.49 32.25
CA ARG A 654 -17.17 -15.98 33.64
C ARG A 654 -15.85 -16.55 34.16
N MET A 655 -14.86 -16.85 33.31
CA MET A 655 -13.51 -17.19 33.75
C MET A 655 -12.76 -15.93 34.19
N ILE A 656 -12.74 -14.90 33.32
CA ILE A 656 -12.09 -13.61 33.57
C ILE A 656 -12.69 -12.95 34.82
N VAL A 657 -14.02 -12.88 34.94
CA VAL A 657 -14.67 -12.30 36.13
C VAL A 657 -14.30 -13.04 37.43
N ARG A 658 -14.14 -14.37 37.39
CA ARG A 658 -13.68 -15.13 38.56
C ARG A 658 -12.22 -14.85 38.91
N GLU A 659 -11.37 -14.56 37.93
CA GLU A 659 -9.99 -14.12 38.18
C GLU A 659 -9.96 -12.72 38.80
N MET A 660 -10.69 -11.76 38.22
CA MET A 660 -10.84 -10.39 38.73
C MET A 660 -11.30 -10.38 40.20
N CYS A 661 -12.35 -11.11 40.54
CA CYS A 661 -12.87 -11.20 41.92
C CYS A 661 -11.96 -12.02 42.87
N LYS A 662 -11.08 -12.87 42.36
CA LYS A 662 -10.11 -13.65 43.17
C LYS A 662 -8.89 -12.80 43.55
N GLU A 663 -8.42 -11.96 42.63
CA GLU A 663 -7.30 -11.05 42.86
C GLU A 663 -7.74 -9.79 43.64
N PHE A 664 -8.94 -9.28 43.35
CA PHE A 664 -9.52 -8.10 43.98
C PHE A 664 -10.89 -8.45 44.60
N PRO A 665 -10.94 -9.02 45.83
CA PRO A 665 -12.18 -9.49 46.46
C PRO A 665 -13.33 -8.48 46.51
N VAL A 666 -13.00 -7.20 46.67
CA VAL A 666 -13.95 -6.07 46.65
C VAL A 666 -14.77 -5.97 45.36
N LEU A 667 -14.27 -6.45 44.21
CA LEU A 667 -15.07 -6.52 42.97
C LEU A 667 -16.21 -7.55 43.06
N GLY A 668 -16.10 -8.52 43.96
CA GLY A 668 -17.13 -9.53 44.26
C GLY A 668 -18.03 -9.19 45.46
N GLU A 669 -17.79 -8.07 46.17
CA GLU A 669 -18.62 -7.60 47.29
C GLU A 669 -19.92 -6.94 46.81
N ALA A 670 -20.98 -6.97 47.61
CA ALA A 670 -22.28 -6.40 47.23
C ALA A 670 -22.18 -4.87 47.05
N PRO A 671 -22.93 -4.26 46.10
CA PRO A 671 -23.02 -2.81 46.03
C PRO A 671 -23.57 -2.30 47.36
N SER A 672 -22.91 -1.28 47.92
CA SER A 672 -23.19 -0.68 49.23
C SER A 672 -24.22 0.43 49.15
#